data_AF-A0A7L9BUI4-F1
#
_entry.id   AF-A0A7L9BUI4-F1
#
_cell.length_a   1.000
_cell.length_b   1.000
_cell.length_c   1.000
_cell.angle_alpha   90.00
_cell.angle_beta   90.00
_cell.angle_gamma   90.00
#
_symmetry.space_group_name_H-M   'P 1'
#
loop_
_entity.id
_entity.type
_entity.pdbx_description
1 polymer ?
#
loop_
_entity_poly.entity_id
_entity_poly.type
_entity_poly.pdbx_seq_one_letter_code
_entity_poly.pdbx_strand_id
1 'polypeptide(L)'
;MVKVLRKYNKWILVIGGSLLMLAFLAPQAVQNLFGDPRKRVAFTLSGEKVRMGDLEAYDWEYRALREWPVLTDALRQMGVLGRRPDGSAMDFRDWIENTEHYFLLVREAEGAGLVGGPEAGRTFASGEAFMVTMVQSEAMGAARASLERAGKERPSLAEIDEESRRLFGDQAAFEGLLTRIRDTMPERLARAGAQGRLTEEQFSQTLARLSGILTLVRMHDRAPRASEPRVIGLAREVMDRAVVDLVVADSARFTGGPEPTDDEVAAHFDAYKSVKPGDDEFGVGYWQPAKVRLEWMEINRAAISAAIDVPEMVLEQRWRADNPSLSWDEFPKQKDAYLSTLKGTYADTLLRLAHDVFRQEAAGWDASGKPLGEVASLLAERVSAETRQPDAARWPGPVDFPTPIVSGGDRWLTMDEIRGLPVVGSAFVQRGAQRSPLPETAFNLRELDPTARQPIRLNAVVITERPTTDFLGNTVYFRVTGARAAGVSAELSEVRAQAAEDLKRLRAYRTLAESLAELQVLAAGEGLDAVARVLNERAASARPEGSPAPEPLTVSKGVSVSRTLVQTGNAKLNVPALRTGVMDVASRLDPRVNIAEAAAADRVVGVAVPGAMSVVVAMIEKVEPVTVESLRSVMGEASRAVMMREATREGTAPPENPFTFAAMRARHGYVSTSEKPAGEPVQPPTTRTTPTPTP
;
A
#
# COMPACT_ATOMS: atom_id res chain seq x y z
N MET A 1 -40.30 -71.97 -5.51
CA MET A 1 -40.32 -70.55 -5.08
C MET A 1 -41.24 -70.24 -3.89
N VAL A 2 -42.44 -70.82 -3.78
CA VAL A 2 -43.41 -70.47 -2.71
C VAL A 2 -42.94 -70.77 -1.27
N LYS A 3 -42.03 -71.74 -1.07
CA LYS A 3 -41.45 -72.05 0.25
C LYS A 3 -40.49 -70.98 0.79
N VAL A 4 -39.76 -70.28 -0.09
CA VAL A 4 -38.82 -69.22 0.29
C VAL A 4 -39.57 -67.98 0.74
N LEU A 5 -40.64 -67.59 0.03
CA LEU A 5 -41.51 -66.48 0.42
C LEU A 5 -42.17 -66.69 1.79
N ARG A 6 -42.58 -67.93 2.11
CA ARG A 6 -43.11 -68.22 3.46
C ARG A 6 -42.06 -68.15 4.56
N LYS A 7 -40.81 -68.56 4.30
CA LYS A 7 -39.73 -68.55 5.30
C LYS A 7 -39.30 -67.12 5.68
N TYR A 8 -39.35 -66.18 4.73
CA TYR A 8 -38.88 -64.80 4.94
C TYR A 8 -39.99 -63.76 5.06
N ASN A 9 -41.27 -64.17 5.13
CA ASN A 9 -42.41 -63.25 5.15
C ASN A 9 -42.30 -62.18 6.26
N LYS A 10 -41.84 -62.56 7.46
CA LYS A 10 -41.64 -61.61 8.57
C LYS A 10 -40.51 -60.60 8.30
N TRP A 11 -39.40 -61.04 7.71
CA TRP A 11 -38.27 -60.17 7.40
C TRP A 11 -38.58 -59.21 6.24
N ILE A 12 -39.30 -59.69 5.22
CA ILE A 12 -39.77 -58.86 4.11
C ILE A 12 -40.77 -57.80 4.62
N LEU A 13 -41.62 -58.14 5.58
CA LEU A 13 -42.57 -57.20 6.17
C LEU A 13 -41.89 -56.13 7.03
N VAL A 14 -40.87 -56.49 7.80
CA VAL A 14 -40.11 -55.51 8.61
C VAL A 14 -39.25 -54.61 7.74
N ILE A 15 -38.45 -55.18 6.82
CA ILE A 15 -37.56 -54.40 5.95
C ILE A 15 -38.39 -53.58 4.94
N GLY A 16 -39.41 -54.18 4.34
CA GLY A 16 -40.35 -53.50 3.46
C GLY A 16 -41.10 -52.38 4.17
N GLY A 17 -41.59 -52.62 5.40
CA GLY A 17 -42.26 -51.59 6.20
C GLY A 17 -41.33 -50.43 6.61
N SER A 18 -40.08 -50.74 6.95
CA SER A 18 -39.06 -49.73 7.30
C SER A 18 -38.67 -48.88 6.09
N LEU A 19 -38.44 -49.51 4.93
CA LEU A 19 -38.15 -48.82 3.68
C LEU A 19 -39.36 -48.02 3.17
N LEU A 20 -40.58 -48.53 3.36
CA LEU A 20 -41.80 -47.79 3.02
C LEU A 20 -41.97 -46.55 3.92
N MET A 21 -41.72 -46.68 5.23
CA MET A 21 -41.72 -45.52 6.12
C MET A 21 -40.62 -44.52 5.76
N LEU A 22 -39.41 -44.97 5.40
CA LEU A 22 -38.34 -44.07 4.95
C LEU A 22 -38.71 -43.39 3.63
N ALA A 23 -39.34 -44.11 2.70
CA ALA A 23 -39.79 -43.58 1.41
C ALA A 23 -40.94 -42.57 1.54
N PHE A 24 -41.77 -42.67 2.59
CA PHE A 24 -42.82 -41.70 2.88
C PHE A 24 -42.34 -40.51 3.73
N LEU A 25 -41.37 -40.71 4.64
CA LEU A 25 -40.80 -39.64 5.45
C LEU A 25 -39.73 -38.83 4.71
N ALA A 26 -38.96 -39.44 3.80
CA ALA A 26 -37.90 -38.75 3.07
C ALA A 26 -38.41 -37.55 2.25
N PRO A 27 -39.53 -37.61 1.50
CA PRO A 27 -40.04 -36.44 0.77
C PRO A 27 -40.41 -35.27 1.68
N GLN A 28 -40.99 -35.53 2.86
CA GLN A 28 -41.35 -34.49 3.83
C GLN A 28 -40.12 -33.95 4.58
N ALA A 29 -39.17 -34.80 4.95
CA ALA A 29 -37.92 -34.38 5.56
C ALA A 29 -37.04 -33.57 4.59
N VAL A 30 -37.01 -33.97 3.30
CA VAL A 30 -36.33 -33.25 2.21
C VAL A 30 -37.08 -31.95 1.92
N GLN A 31 -38.40 -31.90 1.83
CA GLN A 31 -39.12 -30.63 1.66
C GLN A 31 -38.94 -29.67 2.84
N ASN A 32 -38.78 -30.17 4.07
CA ASN A 32 -38.51 -29.35 5.25
C ASN A 32 -37.03 -28.93 5.38
N LEU A 33 -36.07 -29.75 4.92
CA LEU A 33 -34.64 -29.38 4.85
C LEU A 33 -34.30 -28.50 3.62
N PHE A 34 -35.04 -28.65 2.53
CA PHE A 34 -34.85 -27.94 1.25
C PHE A 34 -36.00 -26.99 0.93
N GLY A 35 -36.75 -26.55 1.94
CA GLY A 35 -37.72 -25.46 1.78
C GLY A 35 -37.05 -24.25 1.12
N ASP A 36 -37.82 -23.56 0.27
CA ASP A 36 -37.37 -22.45 -0.59
C ASP A 36 -36.31 -21.60 0.13
N PRO A 37 -35.04 -21.64 -0.31
CA PRO A 37 -33.93 -20.94 0.32
C PRO A 37 -34.22 -19.46 0.55
N ARG A 38 -35.02 -18.84 -0.33
CA ARG A 38 -35.41 -17.42 -0.24
C ARG A 38 -36.30 -17.11 0.95
N LYS A 39 -37.07 -18.08 1.46
CA LYS A 39 -37.97 -17.88 2.60
C LYS A 39 -37.29 -18.01 3.95
N ARG A 40 -36.04 -18.49 3.98
CA ARG A 40 -35.26 -18.63 5.21
C ARG A 40 -34.97 -17.25 5.78
N VAL A 41 -35.15 -17.11 7.10
CA VAL A 41 -34.76 -15.88 7.81
C VAL A 41 -33.25 -15.83 7.82
N ALA A 42 -32.66 -14.76 7.30
CA ALA A 42 -31.23 -14.54 7.32
C ALA A 42 -30.81 -13.94 8.67
N PHE A 43 -31.50 -12.89 9.10
CA PHE A 43 -31.32 -12.24 10.39
C PHE A 43 -32.61 -11.54 10.81
N THR A 44 -32.64 -11.06 12.06
CA THR A 44 -33.71 -10.18 12.54
C THR A 44 -33.19 -8.79 12.84
N LEU A 45 -33.98 -7.76 12.50
CA LEU A 45 -33.71 -6.36 12.84
C LEU A 45 -34.81 -5.83 13.74
N SER A 46 -34.48 -5.51 14.99
CA SER A 46 -35.47 -4.98 15.95
C SER A 46 -36.76 -5.81 16.02
N GLY A 47 -36.63 -7.14 15.88
CA GLY A 47 -37.76 -8.09 15.89
C GLY A 47 -38.36 -8.41 14.51
N GLU A 48 -38.07 -7.65 13.45
CA GLU A 48 -38.50 -7.94 12.09
C GLU A 48 -37.61 -9.02 11.44
N LYS A 49 -38.22 -10.02 10.81
CA LYS A 49 -37.50 -11.12 10.13
C LYS A 49 -37.13 -10.70 8.71
N VAL A 50 -35.85 -10.51 8.43
CA VAL A 50 -35.33 -10.29 7.08
C VAL A 50 -35.04 -11.64 6.45
N ARG A 51 -35.60 -11.90 5.27
CA ARG A 51 -35.45 -13.19 4.58
C ARG A 51 -34.32 -13.13 3.57
N MET A 52 -33.76 -14.30 3.23
CA MET A 52 -32.71 -14.43 2.22
C MET A 52 -33.14 -13.87 0.85
N GLY A 53 -34.42 -14.01 0.48
CA GLY A 53 -34.95 -13.44 -0.76
C GLY A 53 -34.90 -11.91 -0.79
N ASP A 54 -35.05 -11.25 0.37
CA ASP A 54 -34.93 -9.80 0.46
C ASP A 54 -33.47 -9.38 0.25
N LEU A 55 -32.52 -10.12 0.84
CA LEU A 55 -31.07 -9.88 0.71
C LEU A 55 -30.51 -10.18 -0.68
N GLU A 56 -31.10 -11.10 -1.44
CA GLU A 56 -30.62 -11.46 -2.78
C GLU A 56 -30.57 -10.23 -3.71
N ALA A 57 -31.57 -9.34 -3.61
CA ALA A 57 -31.56 -8.08 -4.34
C ALA A 57 -30.39 -7.18 -3.92
N TYR A 58 -30.17 -7.00 -2.61
CA TYR A 58 -29.06 -6.19 -2.10
C TYR A 58 -27.68 -6.82 -2.38
N ASP A 59 -27.57 -8.14 -2.51
CA ASP A 59 -26.34 -8.82 -2.90
C ASP A 59 -25.94 -8.46 -4.33
N TRP A 60 -26.92 -8.43 -5.23
CA TRP A 60 -26.74 -7.99 -6.62
C TRP A 60 -26.33 -6.52 -6.70
N GLU A 61 -26.98 -5.66 -5.92
CA GLU A 61 -26.65 -4.24 -5.80
C GLU A 61 -25.23 -4.04 -5.27
N TYR A 62 -24.90 -4.66 -4.14
CA TYR A 62 -23.56 -4.58 -3.55
C TYR A 62 -22.49 -5.12 -4.49
N ARG A 63 -22.72 -6.24 -5.17
CA ARG A 63 -21.78 -6.78 -6.17
C ARG A 63 -21.59 -5.83 -7.34
N ALA A 64 -22.67 -5.22 -7.87
CA ALA A 64 -22.57 -4.25 -8.95
C ALA A 64 -21.71 -3.04 -8.56
N LEU A 65 -21.90 -2.51 -7.34
CA LEU A 65 -21.10 -1.40 -6.83
C LEU A 65 -19.64 -1.81 -6.58
N ARG A 66 -19.42 -2.99 -6.00
CA ARG A 66 -18.09 -3.50 -5.60
C ARG A 66 -17.18 -3.81 -6.79
N GLU A 67 -17.76 -4.25 -7.90
CA GLU A 67 -17.01 -4.55 -9.12
C GLU A 67 -16.86 -3.34 -10.04
N TRP A 68 -17.39 -2.16 -9.68
CA TRP A 68 -17.26 -0.93 -10.45
C TRP A 68 -16.03 -0.12 -10.01
N PRO A 69 -14.86 -0.23 -10.67
CA PRO A 69 -13.60 0.29 -10.13
C PRO A 69 -13.59 1.81 -10.03
N VAL A 70 -14.29 2.45 -10.97
CA VAL A 70 -14.50 3.90 -11.03
C VAL A 70 -15.15 4.43 -9.76
N LEU A 71 -16.06 3.65 -9.16
CA LEU A 71 -16.75 4.08 -7.96
C LEU A 71 -15.78 4.23 -6.78
N THR A 72 -14.88 3.26 -6.57
CA THR A 72 -13.89 3.34 -5.49
C THR A 72 -13.02 4.59 -5.64
N ASP A 73 -12.56 4.90 -6.86
CA ASP A 73 -11.75 6.09 -7.11
C ASP A 73 -12.56 7.38 -6.90
N ALA A 74 -13.82 7.42 -7.34
CA ALA A 74 -14.74 8.53 -7.09
C ALA A 74 -14.96 8.79 -5.61
N LEU A 75 -15.27 7.76 -4.83
CA LEU A 75 -15.51 7.89 -3.39
C LEU A 75 -14.23 8.30 -2.65
N ARG A 76 -13.06 7.84 -3.10
CA ARG A 76 -11.76 8.25 -2.57
C ARG A 76 -11.49 9.73 -2.82
N GLN A 77 -11.70 10.20 -4.05
CA GLN A 77 -11.49 11.61 -4.39
C GLN A 77 -12.49 12.54 -3.71
N MET A 78 -13.74 12.09 -3.52
CA MET A 78 -14.73 12.83 -2.73
C MET A 78 -14.40 12.86 -1.23
N GLY A 79 -13.34 12.17 -0.80
CA GLY A 79 -12.92 12.09 0.61
C GLY A 79 -13.90 11.33 1.49
N VAL A 80 -14.77 10.50 0.90
CA VAL A 80 -15.74 9.70 1.64
C VAL A 80 -15.09 8.42 2.16
N LEU A 81 -14.20 7.83 1.36
CA LEU A 81 -13.36 6.73 1.84
C LEU A 81 -12.24 7.33 2.71
N GLY A 82 -12.22 6.91 3.98
CA GLY A 82 -11.17 7.29 4.91
C GLY A 82 -9.80 6.72 4.51
N ARG A 83 -8.81 6.92 5.36
CA ARG A 83 -7.55 6.18 5.30
C ARG A 83 -7.59 5.04 6.30
N ARG A 84 -6.96 3.92 5.96
CA ARG A 84 -6.68 2.85 6.91
C ARG A 84 -5.68 3.36 7.98
N PRO A 85 -5.55 2.68 9.13
CA PRO A 85 -4.60 3.05 10.18
C PRO A 85 -3.14 3.13 9.70
N ASP A 86 -2.78 2.36 8.67
CA ASP A 86 -1.46 2.37 8.03
C ASP A 86 -1.26 3.54 7.05
N GLY A 87 -2.24 4.45 6.92
CA GLY A 87 -2.22 5.59 6.02
C GLY A 87 -2.59 5.28 4.57
N SER A 88 -2.80 4.01 4.21
CA SER A 88 -3.24 3.59 2.88
C SER A 88 -4.69 4.03 2.62
N ALA A 89 -5.02 4.23 1.35
CA ALA A 89 -6.38 4.59 0.97
C ALA A 89 -7.33 3.41 1.20
N MET A 90 -8.45 3.64 1.88
CA MET A 90 -9.50 2.65 2.06
C MET A 90 -10.14 2.33 0.69
N ASP A 91 -10.39 1.06 0.42
CA ASP A 91 -11.21 0.63 -0.72
C ASP A 91 -12.69 0.64 -0.31
N PHE A 92 -13.61 0.78 -1.27
CA PHE A 92 -15.04 0.57 -1.05
C PHE A 92 -15.33 -0.79 -0.40
N ARG A 93 -14.54 -1.81 -0.74
CA ARG A 93 -14.60 -3.16 -0.17
C ARG A 93 -14.30 -3.20 1.34
N ASP A 94 -13.44 -2.30 1.81
CA ASP A 94 -13.15 -2.19 3.24
C ASP A 94 -14.19 -1.35 3.97
N TRP A 95 -14.77 -0.37 3.25
CA TRP A 95 -15.76 0.54 3.83
C TRP A 95 -17.11 -0.17 4.05
N ILE A 96 -17.56 -0.97 3.08
CA ILE A 96 -18.76 -1.79 3.19
C ILE A 96 -18.37 -3.26 3.15
N GLU A 97 -18.20 -3.83 4.34
CA GLU A 97 -17.70 -5.18 4.58
C GLU A 97 -18.44 -6.30 3.83
N ASN A 98 -19.77 -6.23 3.73
CA ASN A 98 -20.61 -7.26 3.13
C ASN A 98 -22.02 -6.75 2.75
N THR A 99 -22.82 -7.61 2.15
CA THR A 99 -24.21 -7.33 1.72
C THR A 99 -25.12 -6.90 2.88
N GLU A 100 -24.92 -7.46 4.08
CA GLU A 100 -25.74 -7.15 5.26
C GLU A 100 -25.41 -5.75 5.78
N HIS A 101 -24.13 -5.38 5.74
CA HIS A 101 -23.69 -4.02 6.03
C HIS A 101 -24.30 -3.02 5.03
N TYR A 102 -24.24 -3.32 3.74
CA TYR A 102 -24.89 -2.50 2.70
C TYR A 102 -26.39 -2.35 2.98
N PHE A 103 -27.09 -3.44 3.29
CA PHE A 103 -28.52 -3.44 3.63
C PHE A 103 -28.83 -2.49 4.79
N LEU A 104 -28.06 -2.56 5.88
CA LEU A 104 -28.26 -1.71 7.05
C LEU A 104 -28.07 -0.22 6.72
N LEU A 105 -27.03 0.10 5.95
CA LEU A 105 -26.77 1.48 5.51
C LEU A 105 -27.90 2.00 4.62
N VAL A 106 -28.41 1.18 3.70
CA VAL A 106 -29.57 1.56 2.87
C VAL A 106 -30.79 1.83 3.75
N ARG A 107 -31.10 0.97 4.72
CA ARG A 107 -32.26 1.15 5.62
C ARG A 107 -32.15 2.42 6.46
N GLU A 108 -30.97 2.74 6.96
CA GLU A 108 -30.74 3.98 7.70
C GLU A 108 -30.91 5.21 6.79
N ALA A 109 -30.39 5.17 5.57
CA ALA A 109 -30.55 6.26 4.60
C ALA A 109 -32.02 6.41 4.13
N GLU A 110 -32.74 5.31 3.92
CA GLU A 110 -34.17 5.31 3.58
C GLU A 110 -35.00 5.85 4.75
N GLY A 111 -34.71 5.42 5.99
CA GLY A 111 -35.35 5.92 7.20
C GLY A 111 -35.13 7.42 7.45
N ALA A 112 -33.96 7.93 7.03
CA ALA A 112 -33.65 9.36 7.05
C ALA A 112 -34.26 10.15 5.88
N GLY A 113 -34.95 9.49 4.93
CA GLY A 113 -35.54 10.13 3.76
C GLY A 113 -34.51 10.64 2.73
N LEU A 114 -33.30 10.07 2.73
CA LEU A 114 -32.18 10.51 1.87
C LEU A 114 -32.09 9.74 0.55
N VAL A 115 -32.87 8.66 0.40
CA VAL A 115 -32.88 7.84 -0.82
C VAL A 115 -33.98 8.33 -1.76
N GLY A 116 -33.57 8.79 -2.94
CA GLY A 116 -34.47 9.15 -4.03
C GLY A 116 -34.87 7.97 -4.92
N GLY A 117 -35.68 8.26 -5.94
CA GLY A 117 -35.98 7.31 -7.01
C GLY A 117 -34.84 7.15 -8.02
N PRO A 118 -35.04 6.36 -9.10
CA PRO A 118 -33.99 6.06 -10.08
C PRO A 118 -33.37 7.31 -10.73
N GLU A 119 -34.16 8.37 -10.95
CA GLU A 119 -33.65 9.64 -11.49
C GLU A 119 -32.59 10.29 -10.60
N ALA A 120 -32.69 10.15 -9.27
CA ALA A 120 -31.68 10.65 -8.35
C ALA A 120 -30.35 9.91 -8.52
N GLY A 121 -30.39 8.61 -8.84
CA GLY A 121 -29.20 7.82 -9.14
C GLY A 121 -28.58 8.16 -10.49
N ARG A 122 -29.39 8.43 -11.52
CA ARG A 122 -28.89 8.96 -12.80
C ARG A 122 -28.24 10.33 -12.63
N THR A 123 -28.88 11.21 -11.86
CA THR A 123 -28.34 12.54 -11.51
C THR A 123 -27.03 12.41 -10.74
N PHE A 124 -26.92 11.46 -9.83
CA PHE A 124 -25.68 11.18 -9.12
C PHE A 124 -24.56 10.73 -10.07
N ALA A 125 -24.86 9.80 -10.99
CA ALA A 125 -23.90 9.30 -11.96
C ALA A 125 -23.48 10.34 -13.03
N SER A 126 -24.37 11.27 -13.37
CA SER A 126 -24.09 12.37 -14.31
C SER A 126 -23.58 13.64 -13.62
N GLY A 127 -23.54 13.65 -12.29
CA GLY A 127 -23.12 14.80 -11.50
C GLY A 127 -21.68 15.21 -11.78
N GLU A 128 -21.44 16.52 -11.85
CA GLU A 128 -20.15 17.09 -12.23
C GLU A 128 -18.97 16.53 -11.41
N ALA A 129 -19.13 16.40 -10.09
CA ALA A 129 -18.08 15.86 -9.22
C ALA A 129 -17.70 14.41 -9.60
N PHE A 130 -18.68 13.56 -9.89
CA PHE A 130 -18.45 12.17 -10.29
C PHE A 130 -17.80 12.11 -11.67
N MET A 131 -18.26 12.94 -12.61
CA MET A 131 -17.71 13.09 -13.95
C MET A 131 -16.24 13.55 -13.94
N VAL A 132 -15.91 14.58 -13.14
CA VAL A 132 -14.55 15.09 -13.00
C VAL A 132 -13.62 14.00 -12.48
N THR A 133 -14.04 13.18 -11.52
CA THR A 133 -13.22 12.05 -11.06
C THR A 133 -12.98 11.03 -12.17
N MET A 134 -14.00 10.70 -12.97
CA MET A 134 -13.80 9.80 -14.10
C MET A 134 -12.82 10.36 -15.12
N VAL A 135 -12.88 11.66 -15.39
CA VAL A 135 -11.92 12.32 -16.27
C VAL A 135 -10.52 12.23 -15.70
N GLN A 136 -10.33 12.43 -14.39
CA GLN A 136 -9.05 12.26 -13.70
C GLN A 136 -8.51 10.84 -13.79
N SER A 137 -9.34 9.84 -13.58
CA SER A 137 -8.94 8.44 -13.72
C SER A 137 -8.52 8.12 -15.16
N GLU A 138 -9.30 8.56 -16.15
CA GLU A 138 -8.95 8.37 -17.57
C GLU A 138 -7.71 9.15 -18.00
N ALA A 139 -7.56 10.39 -17.54
CA ALA A 139 -6.41 11.21 -17.84
C ALA A 139 -5.13 10.62 -17.24
N MET A 140 -5.17 10.06 -16.02
CA MET A 140 -4.04 9.32 -15.46
C MET A 140 -3.72 8.07 -16.28
N GLY A 141 -4.73 7.32 -16.74
CA GLY A 141 -4.55 6.19 -17.64
C GLY A 141 -3.96 6.60 -18.99
N ALA A 142 -4.42 7.71 -19.56
CA ALA A 142 -3.94 8.27 -20.82
C ALA A 142 -2.52 8.83 -20.69
N ALA A 143 -2.20 9.49 -19.57
CA ALA A 143 -0.87 9.97 -19.24
C ALA A 143 0.12 8.82 -19.14
N ARG A 144 -0.26 7.75 -18.43
CA ARG A 144 0.54 6.53 -18.37
C ARG A 144 0.77 5.92 -19.75
N ALA A 145 -0.30 5.75 -20.55
CA ALA A 145 -0.19 5.23 -21.91
C ALA A 145 0.58 6.17 -22.87
N SER A 146 0.59 7.47 -22.62
CA SER A 146 1.39 8.47 -23.33
C SER A 146 2.88 8.27 -23.04
N LEU A 147 3.24 8.14 -21.77
CA LEU A 147 4.62 7.93 -21.32
C LEU A 147 5.16 6.57 -21.76
N GLU A 148 4.33 5.52 -21.71
CA GLU A 148 4.67 4.19 -22.22
C GLU A 148 4.96 4.23 -23.73
N ARG A 149 4.14 4.94 -24.53
CA ARG A 149 4.41 5.17 -25.95
C ARG A 149 5.66 6.01 -26.23
N ALA A 150 6.02 6.88 -25.30
CA ALA A 150 7.26 7.66 -25.35
C ALA A 150 8.51 6.85 -24.93
N GLY A 151 8.39 5.53 -24.75
CA GLY A 151 9.50 4.65 -24.40
C GLY A 151 9.82 4.61 -22.91
N LYS A 152 9.00 5.24 -22.05
CA LYS A 152 9.13 5.09 -20.60
C LYS A 152 8.31 3.89 -20.16
N GLU A 153 8.94 2.72 -20.10
CA GLU A 153 8.29 1.47 -19.68
C GLU A 153 7.78 1.50 -18.23
N ARG A 154 8.34 2.40 -17.40
CA ARG A 154 7.94 2.60 -15.99
C ARG A 154 7.94 4.08 -15.63
N PRO A 155 6.92 4.84 -16.07
CA PRO A 155 6.82 6.22 -15.64
C PRO A 155 6.62 6.24 -14.13
N SER A 156 7.44 7.02 -13.44
CA SER A 156 7.27 7.30 -12.02
C SER A 156 5.92 7.99 -11.77
N LEU A 157 5.38 7.87 -10.57
CA LEU A 157 4.13 8.56 -10.20
C LEU A 157 4.23 10.07 -10.42
N ALA A 158 5.41 10.67 -10.22
CA ALA A 158 5.64 12.09 -10.49
C ALA A 158 5.52 12.43 -11.98
N GLU A 159 6.05 11.58 -12.86
CA GLU A 159 5.93 11.79 -14.32
C GLU A 159 4.50 11.56 -14.81
N ILE A 160 3.79 10.55 -14.27
CA ILE A 160 2.37 10.34 -14.58
C ILE A 160 1.55 11.55 -14.13
N ASP A 161 1.80 12.06 -12.93
CA ASP A 161 1.09 13.21 -12.40
C ASP A 161 1.42 14.50 -13.17
N GLU A 162 2.67 14.71 -13.57
CA GLU A 162 3.06 15.84 -14.42
C GLU A 162 2.41 15.78 -15.80
N GLU A 163 2.46 14.62 -16.47
CA GLU A 163 1.81 14.42 -17.77
C GLU A 163 0.28 14.53 -17.66
N SER A 164 -0.31 14.02 -16.57
CA SER A 164 -1.72 14.19 -16.26
C SER A 164 -2.07 15.67 -16.09
N ARG A 165 -1.31 16.43 -15.29
CA ARG A 165 -1.49 17.88 -15.12
C ARG A 165 -1.35 18.62 -16.44
N ARG A 166 -0.45 18.19 -17.33
CA ARG A 166 -0.33 18.76 -18.68
C ARG A 166 -1.59 18.52 -19.50
N LEU A 167 -2.14 17.30 -19.47
CA LEU A 167 -3.43 16.98 -20.11
C LEU A 167 -4.61 17.76 -19.50
N PHE A 168 -4.58 18.01 -18.19
CA PHE A 168 -5.58 18.82 -17.50
C PHE A 168 -5.46 20.32 -17.75
N GLY A 169 -4.24 20.81 -17.95
CA GLY A 169 -3.97 22.21 -18.28
C GLY A 169 -4.44 22.59 -19.69
N ASP A 170 -4.58 21.60 -20.58
CA ASP A 170 -5.21 21.77 -21.89
C ASP A 170 -6.75 21.67 -21.76
N GLN A 171 -7.39 22.84 -21.73
CA GLN A 171 -8.84 22.96 -21.61
C GLN A 171 -9.59 22.20 -22.72
N ALA A 172 -9.05 22.16 -23.95
CA ALA A 172 -9.70 21.46 -25.05
C ALA A 172 -9.61 19.93 -24.89
N ALA A 173 -8.46 19.42 -24.40
CA ALA A 173 -8.29 18.01 -24.09
C ALA A 173 -9.21 17.56 -22.94
N PHE A 174 -9.32 18.38 -21.89
CA PHE A 174 -10.22 18.13 -20.77
C PHE A 174 -11.70 18.07 -21.19
N GLU A 175 -12.17 19.05 -21.97
CA GLU A 175 -13.54 19.05 -22.51
C GLU A 175 -13.81 17.87 -23.44
N GLY A 176 -12.82 17.46 -24.24
CA GLY A 176 -12.90 16.27 -25.08
C GLY A 176 -13.05 14.97 -24.28
N LEU A 177 -12.30 14.83 -23.18
CA LEU A 177 -12.44 13.69 -22.27
C LEU A 177 -13.78 13.72 -21.53
N LEU A 178 -14.21 14.88 -21.03
CA LEU A 178 -15.51 15.06 -20.39
C LEU A 178 -16.66 14.63 -21.32
N THR A 179 -16.62 15.08 -22.58
CA THR A 179 -17.63 14.73 -23.58
C THR A 179 -17.64 13.23 -23.85
N ARG A 180 -16.48 12.61 -24.06
CA ARG A 180 -16.37 11.15 -24.26
C ARG A 180 -16.91 10.36 -23.07
N ILE A 181 -16.59 10.78 -21.85
CA ILE A 181 -17.08 10.12 -20.64
C ILE A 181 -18.60 10.29 -20.55
N ARG A 182 -19.13 11.48 -20.84
CA ARG A 182 -20.57 11.75 -20.84
C ARG A 182 -21.29 10.85 -21.84
N ASP A 183 -20.77 10.74 -23.06
CA ASP A 183 -21.37 9.96 -24.13
C ASP A 183 -21.31 8.44 -23.86
N THR A 184 -20.22 7.98 -23.23
CA THR A 184 -20.05 6.54 -22.89
C THR A 184 -20.62 6.17 -21.53
N MET A 185 -21.13 7.12 -20.75
CA MET A 185 -21.66 6.86 -19.40
C MET A 185 -22.80 5.84 -19.39
N PRO A 186 -23.82 5.96 -20.25
CA PRO A 186 -24.96 5.03 -20.23
C PRO A 186 -24.51 3.59 -20.44
N GLU A 187 -23.57 3.36 -21.37
CA GLU A 187 -23.00 2.03 -21.63
C GLU A 187 -22.21 1.48 -20.43
N ARG A 188 -21.46 2.34 -19.73
CA ARG A 188 -20.72 1.95 -18.52
C ARG A 188 -21.65 1.58 -17.38
N LEU A 189 -22.70 2.36 -17.17
CA LEU A 189 -23.73 2.09 -16.16
C LEU A 189 -24.47 0.79 -16.48
N ALA A 190 -24.85 0.58 -17.75
CA ALA A 190 -25.49 -0.66 -18.19
C ALA A 190 -24.57 -1.88 -17.98
N ARG A 191 -23.27 -1.77 -18.29
CA ARG A 191 -22.30 -2.83 -18.07
C ARG A 191 -22.12 -3.15 -16.57
N ALA A 192 -22.02 -2.14 -15.72
CA ALA A 192 -21.92 -2.32 -14.27
C ALA A 192 -23.17 -2.97 -13.69
N GLY A 193 -24.37 -2.51 -14.10
CA GLY A 193 -25.64 -3.14 -13.73
C GLY A 193 -25.72 -4.61 -14.18
N ALA A 194 -25.31 -4.91 -15.41
CA ALA A 194 -25.33 -6.27 -15.96
C ALA A 194 -24.42 -7.24 -15.18
N GLN A 195 -23.27 -6.79 -14.66
CA GLN A 195 -22.41 -7.61 -13.79
C GLN A 195 -23.11 -7.99 -12.48
N GLY A 196 -23.97 -7.10 -11.97
CA GLY A 196 -24.86 -7.36 -10.84
C GLY A 196 -26.14 -8.12 -11.19
N ARG A 197 -26.42 -8.41 -12.46
CA ARG A 197 -27.73 -8.92 -12.95
C ARG A 197 -28.89 -7.96 -12.71
N LEU A 198 -28.62 -6.66 -12.69
CA LEU A 198 -29.61 -5.61 -12.53
C LEU A 198 -30.00 -5.02 -13.88
N THR A 199 -31.26 -4.61 -14.02
CA THR A 199 -31.68 -3.73 -15.13
C THR A 199 -31.09 -2.34 -14.95
N GLU A 200 -31.10 -1.53 -16.00
CA GLU A 200 -30.62 -0.14 -15.93
C GLU A 200 -31.39 0.69 -14.88
N GLU A 201 -32.70 0.51 -14.80
CA GLU A 201 -33.53 1.20 -13.80
C GLU A 201 -33.22 0.72 -12.37
N GLN A 202 -33.03 -0.58 -12.17
CA GLN A 202 -32.62 -1.14 -10.87
C GLN A 202 -31.25 -0.62 -10.46
N PHE A 203 -30.28 -0.59 -11.37
CA PHE A 203 -28.96 -0.06 -11.07
C PHE A 203 -29.01 1.45 -10.80
N SER A 204 -29.85 2.20 -11.50
CA SER A 204 -30.11 3.61 -11.19
C SER A 204 -30.69 3.76 -9.77
N GLN A 205 -31.61 2.90 -9.34
CA GLN A 205 -32.09 2.88 -7.96
C GLN A 205 -30.98 2.54 -6.95
N THR A 206 -30.08 1.62 -7.27
CA THR A 206 -28.89 1.29 -6.47
C THR A 206 -27.99 2.51 -6.27
N LEU A 207 -27.77 3.30 -7.33
CA LEU A 207 -27.00 4.54 -7.26
C LEU A 207 -27.72 5.62 -6.45
N ALA A 208 -29.05 5.69 -6.51
CA ALA A 208 -29.83 6.59 -5.66
C ALA A 208 -29.67 6.21 -4.17
N ARG A 209 -29.69 4.92 -3.84
CA ARG A 209 -29.41 4.42 -2.49
C ARG A 209 -28.01 4.74 -2.03
N LEU A 210 -27.00 4.50 -2.87
CA LEU A 210 -25.62 4.85 -2.57
C LEU A 210 -25.47 6.36 -2.31
N SER A 211 -26.03 7.21 -3.17
CA SER A 211 -26.05 8.67 -2.97
C SER A 211 -26.69 9.07 -1.64
N GLY A 212 -27.78 8.39 -1.24
CA GLY A 212 -28.40 8.54 0.07
C GLY A 212 -27.46 8.19 1.22
N ILE A 213 -26.77 7.05 1.15
CA ILE A 213 -25.75 6.63 2.14
C ILE A 213 -24.62 7.66 2.23
N LEU A 214 -24.08 8.11 1.10
CA LEU A 214 -23.01 9.12 1.08
C LEU A 214 -23.46 10.46 1.65
N THR A 215 -24.73 10.80 1.46
CA THR A 215 -25.32 12.01 2.04
C THR A 215 -25.50 11.86 3.55
N LEU A 216 -25.96 10.70 4.02
CA LEU A 216 -26.06 10.36 5.44
C LEU A 216 -24.70 10.48 6.14
N VAL A 217 -23.66 9.88 5.53
CA VAL A 217 -22.28 9.92 6.05
C VAL A 217 -21.76 11.35 6.09
N ARG A 218 -21.92 12.12 5.00
CA ARG A 218 -21.52 13.53 4.97
C ARG A 218 -22.30 14.40 5.95
N MET A 219 -23.57 14.12 6.20
CA MET A 219 -24.37 14.83 7.21
C MET A 219 -23.83 14.55 8.60
N HIS A 220 -23.47 13.29 8.89
CA HIS A 220 -22.84 12.92 10.15
C HIS A 220 -21.46 13.57 10.31
N ASP A 221 -20.60 13.49 9.30
CA ASP A 221 -19.26 14.08 9.34
C ASP A 221 -19.28 15.61 9.48
N ARG A 222 -20.34 16.26 9.00
CA ARG A 222 -20.56 17.71 9.10
C ARG A 222 -21.44 18.12 10.29
N ALA A 223 -21.98 17.16 11.04
CA ALA A 223 -22.85 17.44 12.18
C ALA A 223 -22.10 18.06 13.36
N PRO A 224 -20.87 17.62 13.72
CA PRO A 224 -20.09 18.34 14.71
C PRO A 224 -19.85 19.77 14.23
N ARG A 225 -20.01 20.74 15.11
CA ARG A 225 -19.58 22.12 14.86
C ARG A 225 -18.41 22.38 15.79
N ALA A 226 -17.23 22.57 15.21
CA ALA A 226 -16.11 23.12 15.96
C ALA A 226 -16.50 24.54 16.38
N SER A 227 -16.26 24.91 17.64
CA SER A 227 -16.45 26.29 18.06
C SER A 227 -15.46 27.18 17.30
N GLU A 228 -15.91 28.38 16.90
CA GLU A 228 -15.06 29.32 16.15
C GLU A 228 -13.71 29.60 16.84
N PRO A 229 -13.62 29.79 18.17
CA PRO A 229 -12.33 29.94 18.85
C PRO A 229 -11.40 28.73 18.69
N ARG A 230 -11.95 27.51 18.60
CA ARG A 230 -11.17 26.28 18.41
C ARG A 230 -10.66 26.17 16.98
N VAL A 231 -11.48 26.54 16.00
CA VAL A 231 -11.07 26.62 14.58
C VAL A 231 -9.97 27.66 14.41
N ILE A 232 -10.12 28.85 15.01
CA ILE A 232 -9.08 29.89 15.02
C ILE A 232 -7.79 29.38 15.68
N GLY A 233 -7.90 28.70 16.82
CA GLY A 233 -6.73 28.13 17.52
C GLY A 233 -5.97 27.12 16.67
N LEU A 234 -6.67 26.19 16.01
CA LEU A 234 -6.02 25.24 15.11
C LEU A 234 -5.48 25.92 13.85
N ALA A 235 -6.23 26.85 13.26
CA ALA A 235 -5.79 27.58 12.09
C ALA A 235 -4.49 28.35 12.38
N ARG A 236 -4.37 28.98 13.55
CA ARG A 236 -3.10 29.57 14.02
C ARG A 236 -2.01 28.53 14.15
N GLU A 237 -2.29 27.39 14.77
CA GLU A 237 -1.30 26.31 14.92
C GLU A 237 -0.76 25.81 13.57
N VAL A 238 -1.63 25.67 12.56
CA VAL A 238 -1.27 25.08 11.26
C VAL A 238 -0.75 26.12 10.28
N MET A 239 -1.33 27.33 10.27
CA MET A 239 -1.13 28.32 9.22
C MET A 239 -0.28 29.51 9.63
N ASP A 240 -0.11 29.79 10.94
CA ASP A 240 0.87 30.79 11.34
C ASP A 240 2.25 30.30 10.91
N ARG A 241 2.95 31.14 10.16
CA ARG A 241 4.27 30.81 9.64
C ARG A 241 5.23 31.97 9.77
N ALA A 242 6.49 31.65 9.97
CA ALA A 242 7.61 32.55 9.84
C ALA A 242 8.43 32.15 8.61
N VAL A 243 8.78 33.12 7.78
CA VAL A 243 9.78 32.93 6.74
C VAL A 243 11.12 33.32 7.34
N VAL A 244 12.07 32.40 7.31
CA VAL A 244 13.40 32.59 7.89
C VAL A 244 14.48 32.33 6.86
N ASP A 245 15.56 33.06 7.00
CA ASP A 245 16.84 32.67 6.43
C ASP A 245 17.59 31.86 7.51
N LEU A 246 18.27 30.78 7.12
CA LEU A 246 18.94 29.92 8.10
C LEU A 246 20.27 29.36 7.61
N VAL A 247 21.16 29.10 8.57
CA VAL A 247 22.41 28.37 8.38
C VAL A 247 22.35 27.10 9.22
N VAL A 248 22.67 25.96 8.61
CA VAL A 248 22.64 24.64 9.26
C VAL A 248 24.06 24.12 9.40
N ALA A 249 24.57 24.05 10.62
CA ALA A 249 25.85 23.43 10.92
C ALA A 249 25.64 21.95 11.27
N ASP A 250 25.86 21.05 10.31
CA ASP A 250 25.87 19.59 10.55
C ASP A 250 27.19 19.17 11.21
N SER A 251 27.12 18.44 12.33
CA SER A 251 28.30 18.00 13.08
C SER A 251 29.25 17.11 12.28
N ALA A 252 28.78 16.43 11.23
CA ALA A 252 29.62 15.64 10.32
C ALA A 252 30.77 16.44 9.69
N ARG A 253 30.62 17.77 9.60
CA ARG A 253 31.63 18.68 9.05
C ARG A 253 32.74 19.05 10.04
N PHE A 254 32.59 18.71 11.32
CA PHE A 254 33.47 19.15 12.41
C PHE A 254 34.10 17.97 13.17
N THR A 255 34.37 16.85 12.48
CA THR A 255 34.77 15.57 13.08
C THR A 255 36.27 15.36 13.29
N GLY A 256 37.15 16.28 12.85
CA GLY A 256 38.62 16.16 12.98
C GLY A 256 39.19 16.50 14.35
N GLY A 257 38.45 16.19 15.41
CA GLY A 257 39.00 16.13 16.77
C GLY A 257 39.90 14.89 16.96
N PRO A 258 40.39 14.64 18.19
CA PRO A 258 41.16 13.44 18.50
C PRO A 258 40.37 12.17 18.16
N GLU A 259 41.04 11.21 17.52
CA GLU A 259 40.48 9.90 17.21
C GLU A 259 39.96 9.23 18.48
N PRO A 260 38.68 8.75 18.51
CA PRO A 260 38.16 8.04 19.65
C PRO A 260 38.99 6.79 19.95
N THR A 261 39.24 6.53 21.23
CA THR A 261 39.93 5.30 21.65
C THR A 261 39.00 4.10 21.51
N ASP A 262 39.58 2.89 21.43
CA ASP A 262 38.80 1.65 21.33
C ASP A 262 37.82 1.48 22.50
N ASP A 263 38.24 1.87 23.70
CA ASP A 263 37.40 1.84 24.90
C ASP A 263 36.23 2.83 24.81
N GLU A 264 36.46 4.01 24.23
CA GLU A 264 35.39 5.00 24.02
C GLU A 264 34.38 4.53 22.97
N VAL A 265 34.86 3.92 21.88
CA VAL A 265 33.99 3.34 20.85
C VAL A 265 33.18 2.17 21.40
N ALA A 266 33.81 1.30 22.20
CA ALA A 266 33.12 0.20 22.87
C ALA A 266 32.06 0.70 23.85
N ALA A 267 32.39 1.69 24.70
CA ALA A 267 31.44 2.30 25.63
C ALA A 267 30.27 2.98 24.90
N HIS A 268 30.56 3.67 23.79
CA HIS A 268 29.53 4.28 22.96
C HIS A 268 28.62 3.23 22.30
N PHE A 269 29.19 2.17 21.73
CA PHE A 269 28.40 1.05 21.20
C PHE A 269 27.55 0.42 22.30
N ASP A 270 28.10 0.11 23.47
CA ASP A 270 27.36 -0.50 24.57
C ASP A 270 26.17 0.36 25.04
N ALA A 271 26.29 1.69 25.00
CA ALA A 271 25.21 2.61 25.33
C ALA A 271 24.06 2.59 24.30
N TYR A 272 24.35 2.44 23.00
CA TYR A 272 23.37 2.56 21.93
C TYR A 272 23.07 1.27 21.14
N LYS A 273 23.66 0.12 21.54
CA LYS A 273 23.54 -1.14 20.79
C LYS A 273 22.12 -1.69 20.69
N SER A 274 21.27 -1.39 21.68
CA SER A 274 19.86 -1.77 21.72
C SER A 274 18.91 -0.73 21.12
N VAL A 275 19.42 0.46 20.77
CA VAL A 275 18.60 1.55 20.24
C VAL A 275 18.50 1.43 18.73
N LYS A 276 17.29 1.60 18.19
CA LYS A 276 17.11 1.65 16.74
C LYS A 276 17.64 2.98 16.19
N PRO A 277 18.32 2.96 15.03
CA PRO A 277 18.73 4.20 14.37
C PRO A 277 17.53 5.15 14.23
N GLY A 278 17.66 6.38 14.73
CA GLY A 278 16.60 7.39 14.72
C GLY A 278 15.64 7.40 15.93
N ASP A 279 15.63 6.39 16.79
CA ASP A 279 14.74 6.35 17.97
C ASP A 279 15.32 7.14 19.17
N ASP A 280 16.64 7.32 19.23
CA ASP A 280 17.33 8.10 20.26
C ASP A 280 17.21 9.62 20.05
N GLU A 281 17.46 10.41 21.11
CA GLU A 281 17.57 11.87 21.05
C GLU A 281 18.54 12.35 19.96
N PHE A 282 19.69 11.69 19.79
CA PHE A 282 20.70 12.04 18.79
C PHE A 282 20.55 11.30 17.45
N GLY A 283 19.54 10.45 17.33
CA GLY A 283 19.32 9.58 16.17
C GLY A 283 20.36 8.45 16.02
N VAL A 284 21.19 8.22 17.05
CA VAL A 284 22.22 7.16 17.07
C VAL A 284 21.60 5.83 17.51
N GLY A 285 21.98 4.75 16.83
CA GLY A 285 21.55 3.40 17.20
C GLY A 285 22.25 2.34 16.38
N TYR A 286 22.49 1.17 16.97
CA TYR A 286 23.16 0.05 16.30
C TYR A 286 22.30 -1.22 16.21
N TRP A 287 20.99 -1.10 16.45
CA TRP A 287 20.05 -2.17 16.14
C TRP A 287 20.05 -2.43 14.63
N GLN A 288 20.45 -3.63 14.23
CA GLN A 288 20.46 -4.01 12.84
C GLN A 288 19.07 -4.53 12.43
N PRO A 289 18.57 -4.17 11.23
CA PRO A 289 17.39 -4.83 10.68
C PRO A 289 17.68 -6.31 10.45
N ALA A 290 16.63 -7.09 10.24
CA ALA A 290 16.79 -8.49 9.85
C ALA A 290 17.63 -8.57 8.55
N LYS A 291 18.46 -9.60 8.45
CA LYS A 291 19.31 -9.86 7.28
C LYS A 291 19.17 -11.30 6.82
N VAL A 292 19.32 -11.52 5.53
CA VAL A 292 19.34 -12.87 4.93
C VAL A 292 20.52 -13.00 3.98
N ARG A 293 21.03 -14.22 3.81
CA ARG A 293 21.93 -14.57 2.71
C ARG A 293 21.08 -15.17 1.60
N LEU A 294 21.14 -14.55 0.43
CA LEU A 294 20.32 -14.95 -0.72
C LEU A 294 21.22 -15.53 -1.81
N GLU A 295 20.80 -16.66 -2.36
CA GLU A 295 21.32 -17.23 -3.61
C GLU A 295 20.17 -17.28 -4.60
N TRP A 296 20.40 -16.83 -5.83
CA TRP A 296 19.39 -16.83 -6.88
C TRP A 296 19.97 -17.20 -8.23
N MET A 297 19.10 -17.70 -9.09
CA MET A 297 19.36 -18.10 -10.46
C MET A 297 18.38 -17.37 -11.37
N GLU A 298 18.92 -16.63 -12.33
CA GLU A 298 18.17 -15.88 -13.34
C GLU A 298 18.20 -16.62 -14.67
N ILE A 299 17.02 -16.80 -15.25
CA ILE A 299 16.84 -17.18 -16.64
C ILE A 299 16.38 -15.95 -17.42
N ASN A 300 17.30 -15.41 -18.22
CA ASN A 300 17.09 -14.16 -18.94
C ASN A 300 16.26 -14.40 -20.23
N ARG A 301 15.06 -13.81 -20.29
CA ARG A 301 14.13 -13.98 -21.41
C ARG A 301 14.69 -13.45 -22.72
N ALA A 302 15.37 -12.30 -22.67
CA ALA A 302 15.95 -11.67 -23.85
C ALA A 302 17.11 -12.51 -24.42
N ALA A 303 17.95 -13.10 -23.56
CA ALA A 303 18.99 -14.02 -23.98
C ALA A 303 18.43 -15.26 -24.69
N ILE A 304 17.34 -15.84 -24.16
CA ILE A 304 16.64 -16.95 -24.83
C ILE A 304 16.10 -16.50 -26.19
N SER A 305 15.40 -15.36 -26.24
CA SER A 305 14.85 -14.81 -27.48
C SER A 305 15.95 -14.58 -28.54
N ALA A 306 17.13 -14.14 -28.13
CA ALA A 306 18.28 -13.94 -29.02
C ALA A 306 18.85 -15.27 -29.54
N ALA A 307 18.86 -16.33 -28.73
CA ALA A 307 19.36 -17.65 -29.08
C ALA A 307 18.44 -18.43 -30.05
N ILE A 308 17.18 -18.03 -30.20
CA ILE A 308 16.23 -18.70 -31.11
C ILE A 308 16.50 -18.26 -32.55
N ASP A 309 16.85 -19.21 -33.41
CA ASP A 309 16.85 -19.03 -34.85
C ASP A 309 15.50 -19.46 -35.45
N VAL A 310 14.92 -18.61 -36.29
CA VAL A 310 13.63 -18.88 -36.94
C VAL A 310 13.87 -18.91 -38.45
N PRO A 311 13.84 -20.10 -39.08
CA PRO A 311 13.97 -20.20 -40.53
C PRO A 311 12.90 -19.36 -41.22
N GLU A 312 13.28 -18.63 -42.26
CA GLU A 312 12.39 -17.71 -42.97
C GLU A 312 11.10 -18.41 -43.43
N MET A 313 11.20 -19.61 -43.99
CA MET A 313 10.04 -20.42 -44.38
C MET A 313 9.01 -20.62 -43.25
N VAL A 314 9.46 -20.85 -42.00
CA VAL A 314 8.58 -21.03 -40.85
C VAL A 314 7.95 -19.70 -40.44
N LEU A 315 8.72 -18.60 -40.50
CA LEU A 315 8.23 -17.25 -40.23
C LEU A 315 7.12 -16.86 -41.23
N GLU A 316 7.34 -17.10 -42.52
CA GLU A 316 6.37 -16.86 -43.59
C GLU A 316 5.09 -17.65 -43.40
N GLN A 317 5.21 -18.95 -43.10
CA GLN A 317 4.09 -19.85 -42.89
C GLN A 317 3.23 -19.41 -41.70
N ARG A 318 3.88 -19.03 -40.58
CA ARG A 318 3.18 -18.60 -39.36
C ARG A 318 2.51 -17.24 -39.55
N TRP A 319 3.20 -16.30 -40.22
CA TRP A 319 2.62 -14.99 -40.52
C TRP A 319 1.35 -15.10 -41.38
N ARG A 320 1.36 -15.95 -42.41
CA ARG A 320 0.17 -16.21 -43.24
C ARG A 320 -0.97 -16.85 -42.45
N ALA A 321 -0.66 -17.74 -41.51
CA ALA A 321 -1.66 -18.39 -40.67
C ALA A 321 -2.31 -17.40 -39.69
N ASP A 322 -1.53 -16.50 -39.09
CA ASP A 322 -2.02 -15.51 -38.12
C ASP A 322 -2.69 -14.30 -38.80
N ASN A 323 -2.37 -14.03 -40.07
CA ASN A 323 -2.87 -12.88 -40.84
C ASN A 323 -3.56 -13.28 -42.15
N PRO A 324 -4.62 -14.10 -42.12
CA PRO A 324 -5.25 -14.65 -43.33
C PRO A 324 -5.88 -13.59 -44.24
N SER A 325 -6.12 -12.37 -43.74
CA SER A 325 -6.73 -11.27 -44.48
C SER A 325 -5.73 -10.28 -45.09
N LEU A 326 -4.43 -10.38 -44.79
CA LEU A 326 -3.42 -9.46 -45.30
C LEU A 326 -2.79 -9.98 -46.60
N SER A 327 -2.48 -9.06 -47.53
CA SER A 327 -1.74 -9.39 -48.76
C SER A 327 -0.30 -9.75 -48.44
N TRP A 328 0.30 -10.64 -49.23
CA TRP A 328 1.71 -11.03 -49.10
C TRP A 328 2.69 -9.86 -49.16
N ASP A 329 2.33 -8.79 -49.87
CA ASP A 329 3.15 -7.58 -50.00
C ASP A 329 3.34 -6.82 -48.67
N GLU A 330 2.53 -7.13 -47.64
CA GLU A 330 2.67 -6.56 -46.30
C GLU A 330 3.71 -7.30 -45.45
N PHE A 331 4.05 -8.56 -45.78
CA PHE A 331 4.98 -9.36 -44.97
C PHE A 331 6.37 -8.71 -44.85
N PRO A 332 7.04 -8.24 -45.92
CA PRO A 332 8.35 -7.60 -45.79
C PRO A 332 8.33 -6.35 -44.89
N LYS A 333 7.20 -5.64 -44.82
CA LYS A 333 7.04 -4.44 -43.98
C LYS A 333 6.88 -4.78 -42.50
N GLN A 334 6.32 -5.95 -42.20
CA GLN A 334 6.03 -6.41 -40.83
C GLN A 334 7.03 -7.47 -40.33
N LYS A 335 7.94 -7.93 -41.19
CA LYS A 335 8.84 -9.08 -40.94
C LYS A 335 9.57 -8.98 -39.61
N ASP A 336 10.25 -7.87 -39.34
CA ASP A 336 11.09 -7.72 -38.14
C ASP A 336 10.25 -7.63 -36.86
N ALA A 337 9.14 -6.90 -36.89
CA ALA A 337 8.21 -6.78 -35.77
C ALA A 337 7.53 -8.13 -35.45
N TYR A 338 7.12 -8.86 -36.48
CA TYR A 338 6.53 -10.18 -36.33
C TYR A 338 7.56 -11.21 -35.86
N LEU A 339 8.79 -11.18 -36.38
CA LEU A 339 9.88 -12.04 -35.92
C LEU A 339 10.18 -11.82 -34.43
N SER A 340 10.26 -10.57 -33.98
CA SER A 340 10.44 -10.23 -32.56
C SER A 340 9.31 -10.78 -31.69
N THR A 341 8.05 -10.60 -32.13
CA THR A 341 6.86 -11.13 -31.44
C THR A 341 6.88 -12.66 -31.36
N LEU A 342 7.24 -13.33 -32.45
CA LEU A 342 7.31 -14.78 -32.54
C LEU A 342 8.43 -15.35 -31.67
N LYS A 343 9.63 -14.74 -31.69
CA LYS A 343 10.74 -15.09 -30.79
C LYS A 343 10.36 -14.91 -29.33
N GLY A 344 9.63 -13.85 -28.98
CA GLY A 344 9.08 -13.65 -27.63
C GLY A 344 8.15 -14.79 -27.21
N THR A 345 7.22 -15.19 -28.09
CA THR A 345 6.28 -16.30 -27.83
C THR A 345 6.99 -17.64 -27.65
N TYR A 346 8.03 -17.90 -28.44
CA TYR A 346 8.86 -19.10 -28.28
C TYR A 346 9.70 -19.04 -27.00
N ALA A 347 10.27 -17.88 -26.64
CA ALA A 347 10.98 -17.70 -25.39
C ALA A 347 10.08 -17.97 -24.18
N ASP A 348 8.83 -17.51 -24.20
CA ASP A 348 7.83 -17.80 -23.14
C ASP A 348 7.47 -19.29 -23.06
N THR A 349 7.53 -20.01 -24.18
CA THR A 349 7.32 -21.46 -24.23
C THR A 349 8.53 -22.21 -23.68
N LEU A 350 9.74 -21.78 -23.99
CA LEU A 350 10.99 -22.33 -23.43
C LEU A 350 11.14 -22.04 -21.94
N LEU A 351 10.68 -20.87 -21.46
CA LEU A 351 10.64 -20.57 -20.02
C LEU A 351 9.68 -21.50 -19.26
N ARG A 352 8.52 -21.82 -19.85
CA ARG A 352 7.60 -22.82 -19.28
C ARG A 352 8.23 -24.21 -19.25
N LEU A 353 8.88 -24.63 -20.34
CA LEU A 353 9.61 -25.89 -20.39
C LEU A 353 10.74 -25.94 -19.34
N ALA A 354 11.52 -24.87 -19.21
CA ALA A 354 12.56 -24.76 -18.19
C ALA A 354 11.97 -24.85 -16.78
N HIS A 355 10.81 -24.24 -16.53
CA HIS A 355 10.12 -24.38 -15.26
C HIS A 355 9.67 -25.82 -14.98
N ASP A 356 9.15 -26.52 -15.98
CA ASP A 356 8.73 -27.92 -15.86
C ASP A 356 9.92 -28.84 -15.57
N VAL A 357 11.04 -28.68 -16.31
CA VAL A 357 12.29 -29.41 -16.08
C VAL A 357 12.84 -29.13 -14.68
N PHE A 358 12.84 -27.87 -14.25
CA PHE A 358 13.26 -27.47 -12.91
C PHE A 358 12.40 -28.16 -11.84
N ARG A 359 11.06 -28.15 -11.99
CA ARG A 359 10.15 -28.81 -11.05
C ARG A 359 10.34 -30.32 -11.01
N GLN A 360 10.58 -30.97 -12.15
CA GLN A 360 10.84 -32.40 -12.22
C GLN A 360 12.13 -32.76 -11.47
N GLU A 361 13.20 -31.98 -11.68
CA GLU A 361 14.45 -32.18 -10.95
C GLU A 361 14.27 -31.91 -9.45
N ALA A 362 13.53 -30.85 -9.10
CA ALA A 362 13.30 -30.47 -7.71
C ALA A 362 12.39 -31.43 -6.94
N ALA A 363 11.55 -32.21 -7.62
CA ALA A 363 10.73 -33.25 -6.99
C ALA A 363 11.57 -34.37 -6.33
N GLY A 364 12.81 -34.55 -6.76
CA GLY A 364 13.76 -35.51 -6.18
C GLY A 364 14.63 -34.94 -5.07
N TRP A 365 14.50 -33.66 -4.73
CA TRP A 365 15.35 -33.04 -3.71
C TRP A 365 14.88 -33.34 -2.29
N ASP A 366 15.83 -33.41 -1.37
CA ASP A 366 15.52 -33.41 0.05
C ASP A 366 15.11 -32.01 0.54
N ALA A 367 14.91 -31.86 1.84
CA ALA A 367 14.51 -30.59 2.45
C ALA A 367 15.54 -29.45 2.26
N SER A 368 16.80 -29.76 1.94
CA SER A 368 17.90 -28.82 1.77
C SER A 368 18.13 -28.37 0.33
N GLY A 369 17.52 -29.05 -0.65
CA GLY A 369 17.66 -28.71 -2.06
C GLY A 369 19.08 -28.93 -2.61
N LYS A 370 19.30 -28.53 -3.86
CA LYS A 370 20.63 -28.45 -4.48
C LYS A 370 21.09 -26.99 -4.59
N PRO A 371 22.42 -26.71 -4.58
CA PRO A 371 22.95 -25.41 -4.97
C PRO A 371 22.46 -24.99 -6.35
N LEU A 372 22.09 -23.72 -6.52
CA LEU A 372 21.50 -23.26 -7.77
C LEU A 372 22.52 -23.28 -8.92
N GLY A 373 23.82 -23.19 -8.61
CA GLY A 373 24.93 -23.39 -9.57
C GLY A 373 24.88 -24.75 -10.27
N GLU A 374 24.61 -25.83 -9.54
CA GLU A 374 24.50 -27.18 -10.12
C GLU A 374 23.22 -27.31 -10.96
N VAL A 375 22.13 -26.69 -10.49
CA VAL A 375 20.83 -26.72 -11.17
C VAL A 375 20.86 -25.94 -12.48
N ALA A 376 21.56 -24.82 -12.55
CA ALA A 376 21.68 -23.99 -13.76
C ALA A 376 22.23 -24.79 -14.95
N SER A 377 23.34 -25.50 -14.74
CA SER A 377 23.99 -26.30 -15.79
C SER A 377 23.09 -27.46 -16.25
N LEU A 378 22.48 -28.18 -15.31
CA LEU A 378 21.56 -29.27 -15.62
C LEU A 378 20.33 -28.77 -16.39
N LEU A 379 19.81 -27.61 -16.02
CA LEU A 379 18.65 -27.01 -16.66
C LEU A 379 18.95 -26.63 -18.11
N ALA A 380 20.09 -25.98 -18.35
CA ALA A 380 20.51 -25.63 -19.70
C ALA A 380 20.71 -26.88 -20.57
N GLU A 381 21.38 -27.91 -20.05
CA GLU A 381 21.60 -29.17 -20.78
C GLU A 381 20.27 -29.86 -21.15
N ARG A 382 19.35 -30.03 -20.19
CA ARG A 382 18.10 -30.73 -20.42
C ARG A 382 17.15 -29.97 -21.33
N VAL A 383 17.03 -28.65 -21.16
CA VAL A 383 16.17 -27.84 -22.04
C VAL A 383 16.74 -27.86 -23.46
N SER A 384 18.05 -27.68 -23.64
CA SER A 384 18.69 -27.79 -24.95
C SER A 384 18.54 -29.18 -25.57
N ALA A 385 18.56 -30.26 -24.78
CA ALA A 385 18.34 -31.61 -25.29
C ALA A 385 16.90 -31.83 -25.78
N GLU A 386 15.91 -31.30 -25.06
CA GLU A 386 14.48 -31.39 -25.43
C GLU A 386 14.18 -30.62 -26.73
N THR A 387 14.81 -29.45 -26.94
CA THR A 387 14.58 -28.65 -28.16
C THR A 387 15.16 -29.27 -29.43
N ARG A 388 16.04 -30.28 -29.32
CA ARG A 388 16.60 -30.99 -30.50
C ARG A 388 15.55 -31.76 -31.28
N GLN A 389 14.42 -32.10 -30.66
CA GLN A 389 13.27 -32.63 -31.38
C GLN A 389 12.43 -31.43 -31.85
N PRO A 390 12.47 -31.06 -33.14
CA PRO A 390 11.76 -29.89 -33.62
C PRO A 390 10.24 -30.13 -33.52
N ASP A 391 9.56 -29.23 -32.81
CA ASP A 391 8.10 -29.14 -32.79
C ASP A 391 7.73 -27.75 -33.29
N ALA A 392 7.49 -27.61 -34.60
CA ALA A 392 7.24 -26.30 -35.22
C ALA A 392 6.09 -25.52 -34.56
N ALA A 393 5.18 -26.17 -33.83
CA ALA A 393 4.16 -25.48 -33.05
C ALA A 393 4.74 -24.76 -31.82
N ARG A 394 5.76 -25.34 -31.18
CA ARG A 394 6.41 -24.87 -29.94
C ARG A 394 7.75 -24.16 -30.14
N TRP A 395 8.61 -24.66 -31.03
CA TRP A 395 9.89 -24.05 -31.44
C TRP A 395 10.34 -24.57 -32.83
N PRO A 396 10.93 -23.71 -33.67
CA PRO A 396 11.19 -24.03 -35.07
C PRO A 396 12.40 -24.97 -35.30
N GLY A 397 13.27 -25.15 -34.31
CA GLY A 397 14.48 -25.97 -34.40
C GLY A 397 15.21 -26.08 -33.05
N PRO A 398 16.39 -26.74 -33.03
CA PRO A 398 17.23 -26.83 -31.84
C PRO A 398 17.60 -25.44 -31.32
N VAL A 399 17.42 -25.21 -30.02
CA VAL A 399 17.78 -23.96 -29.35
C VAL A 399 18.86 -24.25 -28.34
N ASP A 400 20.00 -23.59 -28.46
CA ASP A 400 21.03 -23.61 -27.43
C ASP A 400 20.59 -22.72 -26.26
N PHE A 401 19.97 -23.34 -25.26
CA PHE A 401 19.41 -22.64 -24.11
C PHE A 401 20.53 -22.01 -23.29
N PRO A 402 20.54 -20.68 -23.11
CA PRO A 402 21.63 -20.01 -22.40
C PRO A 402 21.69 -20.48 -20.94
N THR A 403 22.90 -20.72 -20.45
CA THR A 403 23.11 -21.11 -19.06
C THR A 403 22.58 -20.03 -18.12
N PRO A 404 21.67 -20.36 -17.18
CA PRO A 404 21.16 -19.41 -16.21
C PRO A 404 22.29 -18.77 -15.40
N ILE A 405 22.15 -17.47 -15.09
CA ILE A 405 23.14 -16.74 -14.30
C ILE A 405 22.84 -17.00 -12.82
N VAL A 406 23.80 -17.56 -12.10
CA VAL A 406 23.70 -17.75 -10.65
C VAL A 406 24.46 -16.64 -9.94
N SER A 407 23.81 -16.03 -8.97
CA SER A 407 24.34 -14.91 -8.20
C SER A 407 23.90 -15.01 -6.75
N GLY A 408 24.58 -14.26 -5.88
CA GLY A 408 24.40 -14.38 -4.44
C GLY A 408 25.35 -15.40 -3.82
N GLY A 409 25.29 -15.55 -2.49
CA GLY A 409 26.27 -16.32 -1.73
C GLY A 409 26.29 -15.91 -0.25
N ASP A 410 27.46 -15.52 0.26
CA ASP A 410 27.70 -15.32 1.70
C ASP A 410 27.45 -13.91 2.23
N ARG A 411 27.04 -12.96 1.37
CA ARG A 411 26.77 -11.59 1.79
C ARG A 411 25.44 -11.53 2.54
N TRP A 412 25.46 -10.96 3.74
CA TRP A 412 24.24 -10.61 4.46
C TRP A 412 23.57 -9.40 3.81
N LEU A 413 22.29 -9.56 3.45
CA LEU A 413 21.49 -8.56 2.76
C LEU A 413 20.30 -8.16 3.64
N THR A 414 20.10 -6.86 3.79
CA THR A 414 18.87 -6.29 4.31
C THR A 414 17.77 -6.31 3.24
N MET A 415 16.51 -6.12 3.64
CA MET A 415 15.39 -6.07 2.70
C MET A 415 15.56 -4.99 1.62
N ASP A 416 16.05 -3.81 1.99
CA ASP A 416 16.26 -2.71 1.06
C ASP A 416 17.41 -2.98 0.07
N GLU A 417 18.47 -3.65 0.53
CA GLU A 417 19.53 -4.10 -0.39
C GLU A 417 19.00 -5.12 -1.41
N ILE A 418 18.13 -6.05 -1.02
CA ILE A 418 17.51 -7.00 -1.96
C ILE A 418 16.60 -6.28 -2.95
N ARG A 419 15.84 -5.27 -2.51
CA ARG A 419 15.03 -4.41 -3.41
C ARG A 419 15.88 -3.66 -4.43
N GLY A 420 17.10 -3.29 -4.06
CA GLY A 420 18.07 -2.64 -4.97
C GLY A 420 18.78 -3.60 -5.93
N LEU A 421 18.67 -4.93 -5.76
CA LEU A 421 19.31 -5.88 -6.65
C LEU A 421 18.62 -5.91 -8.02
N PRO A 422 19.39 -5.88 -9.14
CA PRO A 422 18.84 -6.09 -10.47
C PRO A 422 18.04 -7.39 -10.56
N VAL A 423 16.91 -7.36 -11.28
CA VAL A 423 15.98 -8.48 -11.48
C VAL A 423 15.26 -8.90 -10.18
N VAL A 424 16.00 -9.37 -9.18
CA VAL A 424 15.51 -9.85 -7.87
C VAL A 424 14.63 -8.82 -7.16
N GLY A 425 15.06 -7.56 -7.12
CA GLY A 425 14.33 -6.49 -6.43
C GLY A 425 12.96 -6.19 -7.03
N SER A 426 12.75 -6.57 -8.30
CA SER A 426 11.51 -6.36 -9.05
C SER A 426 10.74 -7.65 -9.33
N ALA A 427 11.25 -8.79 -8.87
CA ALA A 427 10.64 -10.09 -9.05
C ALA A 427 9.48 -10.31 -8.07
N PHE A 428 8.49 -11.10 -8.46
CA PHE A 428 7.32 -11.43 -7.64
C PHE A 428 7.02 -12.92 -7.69
N VAL A 429 6.70 -13.47 -6.51
CA VAL A 429 6.26 -14.85 -6.33
C VAL A 429 4.74 -14.88 -6.47
N GLN A 430 4.23 -15.71 -7.36
CA GLN A 430 2.78 -15.89 -7.54
C GLN A 430 2.30 -17.15 -6.83
N ARG A 431 1.35 -17.00 -5.89
CA ARG A 431 0.65 -18.11 -5.21
C ARG A 431 -0.85 -17.93 -5.40
N GLY A 432 -1.43 -18.69 -6.34
CA GLY A 432 -2.81 -18.50 -6.78
C GLY A 432 -3.04 -17.08 -7.35
N ALA A 433 -3.98 -16.34 -6.77
CA ALA A 433 -4.27 -14.95 -7.15
C ALA A 433 -3.35 -13.91 -6.48
N GLN A 434 -2.60 -14.29 -5.43
CA GLN A 434 -1.72 -13.37 -4.71
C GLN A 434 -0.35 -13.26 -5.38
N ARG A 435 0.16 -12.03 -5.49
CA ARG A 435 1.52 -11.72 -5.94
C ARG A 435 2.24 -11.08 -4.76
N SER A 436 3.37 -11.67 -4.37
CA SER A 436 4.21 -11.16 -3.27
C SER A 436 5.58 -10.79 -3.83
N PRO A 437 6.12 -9.59 -3.56
CA PRO A 437 7.49 -9.25 -3.94
C PRO A 437 8.49 -10.30 -3.43
N LEU A 438 9.49 -10.64 -4.25
CA LEU A 438 10.55 -11.56 -3.87
C LEU A 438 11.27 -11.09 -2.59
N PRO A 439 11.65 -9.79 -2.42
CA PRO A 439 12.29 -9.34 -1.18
C PRO A 439 11.48 -9.66 0.07
N GLU A 440 10.17 -9.44 0.06
CA GLU A 440 9.28 -9.76 1.19
C GLU A 440 9.19 -11.27 1.42
N THR A 441 9.13 -12.03 0.32
CA THR A 441 9.06 -13.49 0.37
C THR A 441 10.36 -14.09 0.94
N ALA A 442 11.53 -13.55 0.58
CA ALA A 442 12.82 -13.97 1.12
C ALA A 442 12.96 -13.72 2.63
N PHE A 443 12.23 -12.77 3.19
CA PHE A 443 12.18 -12.49 4.63
C PHE A 443 11.07 -13.24 5.37
N ASN A 444 10.18 -13.91 4.65
CA ASN A 444 9.12 -14.76 5.22
C ASN A 444 9.67 -16.12 5.64
N LEU A 445 10.65 -16.11 6.55
CA LEU A 445 11.34 -17.30 7.06
C LEU A 445 10.83 -17.65 8.45
N ARG A 446 10.79 -18.95 8.76
CA ARG A 446 10.36 -19.43 10.08
C ARG A 446 11.27 -18.91 11.20
N GLU A 447 12.54 -18.72 10.88
CA GLU A 447 13.60 -18.24 11.77
C GLU A 447 13.47 -16.75 12.10
N LEU A 448 12.81 -15.97 11.22
CA LEU A 448 12.58 -14.53 11.41
C LEU A 448 11.19 -14.25 11.98
N ASP A 449 10.18 -14.99 11.52
CA ASP A 449 8.80 -14.91 11.97
C ASP A 449 8.20 -16.32 12.17
N PRO A 450 8.18 -16.84 13.41
CA PRO A 450 7.57 -18.13 13.73
C PRO A 450 6.06 -18.19 13.46
N THR A 451 5.39 -17.04 13.33
CA THR A 451 3.94 -16.92 13.13
C THR A 451 3.54 -16.82 11.66
N ALA A 452 4.52 -16.72 10.77
CA ALA A 452 4.31 -16.73 9.33
C ALA A 452 3.45 -17.94 8.91
N ARG A 453 2.40 -17.69 8.12
CA ARG A 453 1.46 -18.75 7.68
C ARG A 453 2.08 -19.75 6.72
N GLN A 454 3.07 -19.33 5.94
CA GLN A 454 3.75 -20.14 4.93
C GLN A 454 5.25 -19.80 4.88
N PRO A 455 5.98 -20.10 5.97
CA PRO A 455 7.37 -19.71 6.06
C PRO A 455 8.20 -20.52 5.06
N ILE A 456 9.11 -19.85 4.39
CA ILE A 456 10.20 -20.49 3.66
C ILE A 456 11.16 -21.09 4.67
N ARG A 457 11.73 -22.24 4.31
CA ARG A 457 12.75 -22.91 5.10
C ARG A 457 14.12 -22.47 4.63
N LEU A 458 15.06 -22.34 5.57
CA LEU A 458 16.46 -22.12 5.24
C LEU A 458 16.98 -23.23 4.31
N ASN A 459 17.82 -22.84 3.36
CA ASN A 459 18.43 -23.66 2.29
C ASN A 459 17.46 -24.27 1.28
N ALA A 460 16.15 -24.23 1.52
CA ALA A 460 15.17 -24.73 0.56
C ALA A 460 14.98 -23.74 -0.59
N VAL A 461 15.01 -24.26 -1.82
CA VAL A 461 14.63 -23.48 -3.01
C VAL A 461 13.12 -23.28 -3.02
N VAL A 462 12.69 -22.05 -3.29
CA VAL A 462 11.27 -21.71 -3.32
C VAL A 462 10.63 -22.21 -4.61
N ILE A 463 9.97 -23.36 -4.53
CA ILE A 463 9.25 -23.97 -5.65
C ILE A 463 7.78 -23.56 -5.55
N THR A 464 7.27 -22.96 -6.62
CA THR A 464 5.86 -22.53 -6.72
C THR A 464 5.24 -23.06 -8.00
N GLU A 465 3.91 -23.04 -8.09
CA GLU A 465 3.19 -23.54 -9.28
C GLU A 465 3.51 -22.75 -10.55
N ARG A 466 3.80 -21.46 -10.38
CA ARG A 466 4.24 -20.55 -11.44
C ARG A 466 5.62 -20.02 -11.07
N PRO A 467 6.55 -19.86 -12.02
CA PRO A 467 7.86 -19.33 -11.72
C PRO A 467 7.76 -17.93 -11.11
N THR A 468 8.73 -17.59 -10.26
CA THR A 468 8.92 -16.20 -9.83
C THR A 468 9.42 -15.41 -11.03
N THR A 469 8.76 -14.32 -11.39
CA THR A 469 9.14 -13.53 -12.57
C THR A 469 9.30 -12.06 -12.22
N ASP A 470 10.11 -11.33 -12.98
CA ASP A 470 10.15 -9.87 -12.94
C ASP A 470 9.21 -9.27 -14.00
N PHE A 471 9.19 -7.94 -14.12
CA PHE A 471 8.35 -7.27 -15.11
C PHE A 471 8.87 -7.40 -16.56
N LEU A 472 10.12 -7.82 -16.75
CA LEU A 472 10.71 -8.07 -18.08
C LEU A 472 10.45 -9.52 -18.54
N GLY A 473 9.81 -10.33 -17.69
CA GLY A 473 9.54 -11.74 -17.93
C GLY A 473 10.73 -12.65 -17.68
N ASN A 474 11.80 -12.16 -17.03
CA ASN A 474 12.88 -13.01 -16.56
C ASN A 474 12.35 -13.94 -15.47
N THR A 475 12.77 -15.20 -15.49
CA THR A 475 12.40 -16.17 -14.47
C THR A 475 13.51 -16.26 -13.43
N VAL A 476 13.13 -16.15 -12.16
CA VAL A 476 14.05 -16.20 -11.02
C VAL A 476 13.73 -17.39 -10.14
N TYR A 477 14.75 -18.15 -9.76
CA TYR A 477 14.68 -19.11 -8.66
C TYR A 477 15.59 -18.63 -7.55
N PHE A 478 15.17 -18.77 -6.30
CA PHE A 478 15.98 -18.33 -5.18
C PHE A 478 15.85 -19.26 -3.99
N ARG A 479 16.87 -19.22 -3.14
CA ARG A 479 16.87 -19.84 -1.82
C ARG A 479 17.57 -18.92 -0.82
N VAL A 480 17.17 -19.03 0.43
CA VAL A 480 17.81 -18.30 1.53
C VAL A 480 18.77 -19.22 2.25
N THR A 481 20.06 -18.94 2.20
CA THR A 481 21.12 -19.79 2.77
C THR A 481 21.45 -19.45 4.22
N GLY A 482 21.02 -18.28 4.70
CA GLY A 482 21.25 -17.81 6.07
C GLY A 482 20.22 -16.76 6.48
N ALA A 483 19.84 -16.73 7.76
CA ALA A 483 18.91 -15.75 8.31
C ALA A 483 19.42 -15.22 9.65
N ARG A 484 19.30 -13.90 9.86
CA ARG A 484 19.62 -13.23 11.11
C ARG A 484 18.45 -12.32 11.47
N ALA A 485 17.83 -12.58 12.63
CA ALA A 485 16.74 -11.76 13.14
C ALA A 485 17.18 -10.32 13.36
N ALA A 486 16.24 -9.37 13.30
CA ALA A 486 16.50 -8.00 13.68
C ALA A 486 16.91 -7.98 15.15
N GLY A 487 17.99 -7.25 15.47
CA GLY A 487 18.57 -7.34 16.79
C GLY A 487 19.81 -6.48 16.97
N VAL A 488 20.34 -6.55 18.19
CA VAL A 488 21.64 -5.99 18.54
C VAL A 488 22.71 -6.65 17.67
N SER A 489 23.61 -5.85 17.08
CA SER A 489 24.77 -6.42 16.37
C SER A 489 25.56 -7.32 17.33
N ALA A 490 25.87 -8.54 16.89
CA ALA A 490 26.51 -9.53 17.75
C ALA A 490 27.93 -9.13 18.17
N GLU A 491 28.58 -8.29 17.35
CA GLU A 491 29.97 -7.88 17.57
C GLU A 491 30.17 -6.42 17.19
N LEU A 492 30.95 -5.70 18.01
CA LEU A 492 31.38 -4.34 17.70
C LEU A 492 32.10 -4.27 16.35
N SER A 493 32.80 -5.33 15.94
CA SER A 493 33.55 -5.43 14.68
C SER A 493 32.68 -5.08 13.45
N GLU A 494 31.40 -5.44 13.45
CA GLU A 494 30.48 -5.20 12.33
C GLU A 494 30.09 -3.72 12.18
N VAL A 495 30.12 -2.95 13.28
CA VAL A 495 29.65 -1.56 13.32
C VAL A 495 30.70 -0.58 13.85
N ARG A 496 31.95 -1.03 14.07
CA ARG A 496 33.00 -0.24 14.72
C ARG A 496 33.27 1.08 14.00
N ALA A 497 33.35 1.03 12.66
CA ALA A 497 33.57 2.23 11.85
C ALA A 497 32.41 3.24 12.01
N GLN A 498 31.17 2.75 11.95
CA GLN A 498 29.97 3.57 12.16
C GLN A 498 29.95 4.16 13.58
N ALA A 499 30.26 3.35 14.60
CA ALA A 499 30.24 3.79 15.99
C ALA A 499 31.32 4.83 16.30
N ALA A 500 32.51 4.70 15.71
CA ALA A 500 33.55 5.70 15.82
C ALA A 500 33.14 7.01 15.12
N GLU A 501 32.52 6.94 13.95
CA GLU A 501 32.02 8.11 13.23
C GLU A 501 30.90 8.83 14.01
N ASP A 502 29.90 8.10 14.50
CA ASP A 502 28.80 8.67 15.28
C ASP A 502 29.29 9.28 16.59
N LEU A 503 30.28 8.69 17.25
CA LEU A 503 30.91 9.28 18.43
C LEU A 503 31.64 10.61 18.10
N LYS A 504 32.37 10.68 16.98
CA LYS A 504 32.98 11.94 16.52
C LYS A 504 31.91 13.00 16.23
N ARG A 505 30.83 12.61 15.54
CA ARG A 505 29.70 13.49 15.24
C ARG A 505 29.00 13.97 16.49
N LEU A 506 28.85 13.13 17.51
CA LEU A 506 28.25 13.51 18.78
C LEU A 506 29.13 14.51 19.56
N ARG A 507 30.46 14.30 19.58
CA ARG A 507 31.41 15.26 20.17
C ARG A 507 31.34 16.61 19.46
N ALA A 508 31.43 16.58 18.14
CA ALA A 508 31.31 17.77 17.29
C ALA A 508 29.99 18.52 17.52
N TYR A 509 28.88 17.79 17.61
CA TYR A 509 27.56 18.36 17.90
C TYR A 509 27.53 19.07 19.25
N ARG A 510 28.09 18.47 20.31
CA ARG A 510 28.13 19.08 21.65
C ARG A 510 28.90 20.41 21.64
N THR A 511 30.06 20.44 21.00
CA THR A 511 30.85 21.68 20.85
C THR A 511 30.09 22.75 20.06
N LEU A 512 29.40 22.37 18.98
CA LEU A 512 28.56 23.31 18.23
C LEU A 512 27.42 23.86 19.09
N ALA A 513 26.73 22.99 19.83
CA ALA A 513 25.61 23.36 20.69
C ALA A 513 26.04 24.31 21.83
N GLU A 514 27.23 24.09 22.42
CA GLU A 514 27.83 25.00 23.40
C GLU A 514 28.13 26.38 22.82
N SER A 515 28.53 26.44 21.54
CA SER A 515 28.82 27.71 20.85
C SER A 515 27.57 28.46 20.34
N LEU A 516 26.37 27.91 20.52
CA LEU A 516 25.15 28.44 19.91
C LEU A 516 24.85 29.89 20.31
N ALA A 517 25.04 30.24 21.59
CA ALA A 517 24.82 31.61 22.06
C ALA A 517 25.77 32.62 21.40
N GLU A 518 27.04 32.25 21.19
CA GLU A 518 28.02 33.09 20.48
C GLU A 518 27.61 33.30 19.02
N LEU A 519 27.16 32.23 18.36
CA LEU A 519 26.70 32.30 16.97
C LEU A 519 25.43 33.15 16.82
N GLN A 520 24.54 33.15 17.82
CA GLN A 520 23.37 34.04 17.83
C GLN A 520 23.77 35.51 17.96
N VAL A 521 24.72 35.83 18.84
CA VAL A 521 25.25 37.21 18.98
C VAL A 521 25.91 37.65 17.68
N LEU A 522 26.69 36.78 17.04
CA LEU A 522 27.31 37.06 15.75
C LEU A 522 26.27 37.29 14.64
N ALA A 523 25.23 36.45 14.57
CA ALA A 523 24.13 36.64 13.61
C ALA A 523 23.40 37.97 13.82
N ALA A 524 23.17 38.37 15.08
CA ALA A 524 22.49 39.63 15.39
C ALA A 524 23.34 40.87 15.05
N GLY A 525 24.66 40.77 15.16
CA GLY A 525 25.58 41.87 14.86
C GLY A 525 25.99 41.98 13.39
N GLU A 526 26.40 40.87 12.78
CA GLU A 526 27.02 40.83 11.44
C GLU A 526 26.18 40.07 10.38
N GLY A 527 25.06 39.46 10.79
CA GLY A 527 24.19 38.68 9.90
C GLY A 527 24.61 37.21 9.73
N LEU A 528 23.76 36.45 9.03
CA LEU A 528 23.95 35.00 8.86
C LEU A 528 25.14 34.63 7.95
N ASP A 529 25.54 35.50 7.02
CA ASP A 529 26.73 35.25 6.18
C ASP A 529 28.02 35.22 7.01
N ALA A 530 28.12 36.04 8.06
CA ALA A 530 29.25 36.03 8.99
C ALA A 530 29.29 34.72 9.80
N VAL A 531 28.13 34.23 10.24
CA VAL A 531 27.99 32.92 10.89
C VAL A 531 28.44 31.79 9.96
N ALA A 532 27.97 31.79 8.71
CA ALA A 532 28.38 30.79 7.71
C ALA A 532 29.90 30.81 7.47
N ARG A 533 30.51 32.00 7.38
CA ARG A 533 31.97 32.17 7.24
C ARG A 533 32.74 31.58 8.42
N VAL A 534 32.39 31.95 9.66
CA VAL A 534 33.05 31.43 10.87
C VAL A 534 32.90 29.91 10.98
N LEU A 535 31.73 29.37 10.66
CA LEU A 535 31.52 27.93 10.67
C LEU A 535 32.31 27.21 9.57
N ASN A 536 32.45 27.80 8.37
CA ASN A 536 33.28 27.26 7.30
C ASN A 536 34.77 27.25 7.68
N GLU A 537 35.26 28.29 8.33
CA GLU A 537 36.63 28.35 8.86
C GLU A 537 36.86 27.27 9.93
N ARG A 538 35.93 27.14 10.89
CA ARG A 538 35.98 26.09 11.92
C ARG A 538 35.96 24.69 11.30
N ALA A 539 35.10 24.44 10.31
CA ALA A 539 35.03 23.16 9.60
C ALA A 539 36.31 22.87 8.81
N ALA A 540 36.93 23.90 8.21
CA ALA A 540 38.20 23.76 7.51
C ALA A 540 39.35 23.40 8.48
N SER A 541 39.37 23.99 9.68
CA SER A 541 40.36 23.65 10.73
C SER A 541 40.12 22.28 11.36
N ALA A 542 38.87 21.85 11.48
CA ALA A 542 38.49 20.56 12.07
C ALA A 542 38.47 19.41 11.04
N ARG A 543 39.15 19.54 9.90
CA ARG A 543 39.15 18.52 8.85
C ARG A 543 40.35 17.59 8.99
N PRO A 544 40.17 16.26 8.84
CA PRO A 544 41.30 15.34 8.74
C PRO A 544 42.17 15.67 7.51
N GLU A 545 43.48 15.66 7.69
CA GLU A 545 44.44 15.89 6.61
C GLU A 545 44.18 14.94 5.44
N GLY A 546 44.04 15.47 4.22
CA GLY A 546 43.78 14.68 3.00
C GLY A 546 42.32 14.33 2.68
N SER A 547 41.35 14.55 3.58
CA SER A 547 39.92 14.46 3.21
C SER A 547 39.56 15.56 2.19
N PRO A 548 38.54 15.47 1.31
CA PRO A 548 38.12 16.57 0.43
C PRO A 548 37.44 17.73 1.19
N ALA A 549 37.42 18.93 0.60
CA ALA A 549 36.83 20.10 1.26
C ALA A 549 35.31 19.95 1.32
N PRO A 550 34.68 20.12 2.50
CA PRO A 550 33.23 20.14 2.55
C PRO A 550 32.73 21.30 1.72
N GLU A 551 31.61 21.11 1.02
CA GLU A 551 30.93 22.20 0.33
C GLU A 551 30.67 23.34 1.33
N PRO A 552 30.94 24.61 0.99
CA PRO A 552 30.77 25.70 1.93
C PRO A 552 29.32 25.79 2.42
N LEU A 553 29.15 26.01 3.72
CA LEU A 553 27.85 26.36 4.30
C LEU A 553 27.36 27.65 3.65
N THR A 554 26.12 27.63 3.18
CA THR A 554 25.42 28.76 2.60
C THR A 554 24.14 29.06 3.39
N VAL A 555 23.70 30.32 3.36
CA VAL A 555 22.43 30.73 3.95
C VAL A 555 21.30 30.20 3.07
N SER A 556 20.47 29.32 3.62
CA SER A 556 19.24 28.87 2.99
C SER A 556 18.17 29.96 3.19
N LYS A 557 17.80 30.63 2.10
CA LYS A 557 16.88 31.77 2.15
C LYS A 557 15.42 31.36 2.01
N GLY A 558 14.52 32.09 2.66
CA GLY A 558 13.09 31.96 2.44
C GLY A 558 12.46 30.64 2.94
N VAL A 559 13.05 30.02 3.96
CA VAL A 559 12.53 28.78 4.55
C VAL A 559 11.26 29.08 5.36
N SER A 560 10.15 28.44 5.01
CA SER A 560 8.88 28.60 5.74
C SER A 560 8.82 27.64 6.93
N VAL A 561 8.61 28.17 8.14
CA VAL A 561 8.47 27.43 9.40
C VAL A 561 7.09 27.70 9.98
N SER A 562 6.33 26.66 10.31
CA SER A 562 5.10 26.73 11.12
C SER A 562 5.24 25.88 12.38
N ARG A 563 4.21 25.81 13.23
CA ARG A 563 4.24 24.91 14.41
C ARG A 563 4.18 23.43 14.03
N THR A 564 3.73 23.11 12.82
CA THR A 564 3.52 21.73 12.34
C THR A 564 4.56 21.28 11.31
N LEU A 565 5.16 22.19 10.56
CA LEU A 565 6.04 21.87 9.44
C LEU A 565 7.19 22.88 9.28
N VAL A 566 8.36 22.37 8.89
CA VAL A 566 9.45 23.18 8.32
C VAL A 566 9.59 22.81 6.85
N GLN A 567 9.36 23.75 5.93
CA GLN A 567 9.46 23.54 4.49
C GLN A 567 10.90 23.80 4.02
N THR A 568 11.69 22.73 4.03
CA THR A 568 13.12 22.74 3.67
C THR A 568 13.43 21.49 2.86
N GLY A 569 14.50 21.52 2.05
CA GLY A 569 15.02 20.33 1.37
C GLY A 569 15.57 19.26 2.32
N ASN A 570 15.75 19.57 3.61
CA ASN A 570 16.24 18.64 4.62
C ASN A 570 15.14 18.27 5.63
N ALA A 571 14.51 17.10 5.42
CA ALA A 571 13.44 16.59 6.28
C ALA A 571 13.87 16.42 7.76
N LYS A 572 15.16 16.23 8.04
CA LYS A 572 15.68 16.08 9.43
C LYS A 572 15.54 17.37 10.25
N LEU A 573 15.33 18.52 9.60
CA LEU A 573 15.11 19.79 10.30
C LEU A 573 13.66 20.00 10.71
N ASN A 574 12.72 19.16 10.26
CA ASN A 574 11.32 19.25 10.67
C ASN A 574 11.09 18.66 12.08
N VAL A 575 11.77 19.23 13.08
CA VAL A 575 11.71 18.81 14.47
C VAL A 575 10.92 19.80 15.34
N PRO A 576 10.26 19.34 16.42
CA PRO A 576 9.54 20.23 17.34
C PRO A 576 10.40 21.36 17.91
N ALA A 577 11.66 21.09 18.26
CA ALA A 577 12.55 22.09 18.85
C ALA A 577 12.75 23.31 17.93
N LEU A 578 12.99 23.08 16.63
CA LEU A 578 13.17 24.16 15.65
C LEU A 578 11.86 24.92 15.41
N ARG A 579 10.75 24.20 15.23
CA ARG A 579 9.42 24.81 15.04
C ARG A 579 9.02 25.69 16.21
N THR A 580 9.13 25.17 17.43
CA THR A 580 8.80 25.92 18.64
C THR A 580 9.73 27.10 18.83
N GLY A 581 11.05 26.90 18.71
CA GLY A 581 12.03 27.99 18.86
C GLY A 581 11.79 29.15 17.90
N VAL A 582 11.61 28.87 16.60
CA VAL A 582 11.33 29.90 15.59
C VAL A 582 9.97 30.58 15.85
N MET A 583 8.91 29.80 16.08
CA MET A 583 7.56 30.35 16.22
C MET A 583 7.37 31.12 17.52
N ASP A 584 8.07 30.78 18.60
CA ASP A 584 8.03 31.52 19.85
C ASP A 584 8.69 32.90 19.67
N VAL A 585 9.82 32.98 18.95
CA VAL A 585 10.43 34.28 18.59
C VAL A 585 9.51 35.06 17.63
N ALA A 586 8.96 34.41 16.60
CA ALA A 586 8.02 35.01 15.65
C ALA A 586 6.78 35.61 16.33
N SER A 587 6.25 34.92 17.36
CA SER A 587 5.05 35.36 18.08
C SER A 587 5.22 36.65 18.91
N ARG A 588 6.47 37.05 19.17
CA ARG A 588 6.80 38.29 19.90
C ARG A 588 6.97 39.50 18.98
N LEU A 589 7.14 39.27 17.67
CA LEU A 589 7.32 40.31 16.68
C LEU A 589 5.95 40.86 16.24
N ASP A 590 5.84 42.17 16.05
CA ASP A 590 4.60 42.77 15.51
C ASP A 590 4.54 42.54 13.98
N PRO A 591 3.59 41.73 13.48
CA PRO A 591 3.49 41.44 12.05
C PRO A 591 3.05 42.66 11.20
N ARG A 592 2.67 43.78 11.83
CA ARG A 592 2.28 45.02 11.14
C ARG A 592 3.44 45.97 10.87
N VAL A 593 4.57 45.76 11.54
CA VAL A 593 5.77 46.57 11.36
C VAL A 593 6.67 45.88 10.34
N ASN A 594 7.37 46.66 9.52
CA ASN A 594 8.37 46.10 8.63
C ASN A 594 9.44 45.40 9.49
N ILE A 595 9.65 44.10 9.27
CA ILE A 595 10.55 43.28 10.07
C ILE A 595 11.98 43.85 10.12
N ALA A 596 12.39 44.59 9.10
CA ALA A 596 13.70 45.22 9.02
C ALA A 596 13.90 46.32 10.08
N GLU A 597 12.81 46.89 10.61
CA GLU A 597 12.83 47.89 11.68
C GLU A 597 12.94 47.26 13.08
N ALA A 598 12.63 45.96 13.22
CA ALA A 598 12.83 45.23 14.46
C ALA A 598 14.33 44.97 14.71
N ALA A 599 14.75 45.09 15.97
CA ALA A 599 16.14 44.84 16.35
C ALA A 599 16.57 43.44 15.91
N ALA A 600 17.75 43.32 15.29
CA ALA A 600 18.22 42.03 14.77
C ALA A 600 18.29 40.95 15.86
N ALA A 601 18.65 41.33 17.09
CA ALA A 601 18.67 40.42 18.25
C ALA A 601 17.29 39.80 18.56
N ASP A 602 16.19 40.52 18.29
CA ASP A 602 14.82 40.01 18.51
C ASP A 602 14.34 39.09 17.38
N ARG A 603 15.08 39.02 16.27
CA ARG A 603 14.76 38.22 15.07
C ARG A 603 15.60 36.97 14.93
N VAL A 604 16.69 36.84 15.69
CA VAL A 604 17.62 35.72 15.62
C VAL A 604 17.21 34.62 16.59
N VAL A 605 17.24 33.38 16.11
CA VAL A 605 16.99 32.18 16.90
C VAL A 605 18.09 31.16 16.64
N GLY A 606 18.68 30.66 17.71
CA GLY A 606 19.59 29.53 17.71
C GLY A 606 18.88 28.31 18.27
N VAL A 607 18.87 27.22 17.54
CA VAL A 607 18.27 25.96 17.99
C VAL A 607 19.24 24.81 17.77
N ALA A 608 19.51 24.07 18.84
CA ALA A 608 20.17 22.79 18.73
C ALA A 608 19.16 21.72 18.29
N VAL A 609 19.52 20.91 17.30
CA VAL A 609 18.67 19.84 16.75
C VAL A 609 19.37 18.49 16.98
N PRO A 610 19.19 17.88 18.18
CA PRO A 610 19.90 16.65 18.55
C PRO A 610 19.72 15.51 17.54
N GLY A 611 18.50 15.24 17.08
CA GLY A 611 18.22 14.12 16.18
C GLY A 611 18.84 14.25 14.78
N ALA A 612 19.22 15.46 14.36
CA ALA A 612 20.01 15.68 13.15
C ALA A 612 21.51 15.82 13.45
N MET A 613 21.90 15.87 14.72
CA MET A 613 23.21 16.29 15.23
C MET A 613 23.67 17.61 14.59
N SER A 614 22.74 18.56 14.49
CA SER A 614 22.99 19.86 13.84
C SER A 614 22.61 21.02 14.74
N VAL A 615 23.24 22.16 14.51
CA VAL A 615 22.84 23.44 15.10
C VAL A 615 22.33 24.34 13.99
N VAL A 616 21.19 24.98 14.24
CA VAL A 616 20.54 25.90 13.30
C VAL A 616 20.58 27.30 13.89
N VAL A 617 21.09 28.25 13.11
CA VAL A 617 20.94 29.68 13.40
C VAL A 617 20.08 30.27 12.31
N ALA A 618 18.94 30.81 12.70
CA ALA A 618 17.96 31.38 11.78
C ALA A 618 17.66 32.84 12.13
N MET A 619 17.32 33.61 11.12
CA MET A 619 16.90 35.00 11.22
C MET A 619 15.53 35.14 10.57
N ILE A 620 14.58 35.73 11.29
CA ILE A 620 13.22 35.91 10.80
C ILE A 620 13.16 37.09 9.82
N GLU A 621 12.79 36.77 8.59
CA GLU A 621 12.63 37.72 7.47
C GLU A 621 11.16 38.08 7.21
N LYS A 622 10.21 37.29 7.72
CA LYS A 622 8.79 37.61 7.63
C LYS A 622 8.00 36.83 8.68
N VAL A 623 6.96 37.44 9.24
CA VAL A 623 5.93 36.74 10.01
C VAL A 623 4.63 36.86 9.23
N GLU A 624 4.01 35.72 8.90
CA GLU A 624 2.74 35.65 8.19
C GLU A 624 1.71 35.00 9.12
N PRO A 625 1.07 35.77 10.00
CA PRO A 625 -0.01 35.25 10.84
C PRO A 625 -1.23 34.93 9.98
N VAL A 626 -2.06 34.00 10.44
CA VAL A 626 -3.35 33.72 9.80
C VAL A 626 -4.25 34.97 9.87
N THR A 627 -4.67 35.45 8.70
CA THR A 627 -5.61 36.57 8.58
C THR A 627 -7.05 36.07 8.56
N VAL A 628 -8.01 36.97 8.79
CA VAL A 628 -9.45 36.63 8.72
C VAL A 628 -9.82 36.17 7.30
N GLU A 629 -9.24 36.78 6.27
CA GLU A 629 -9.44 36.42 4.87
C GLU A 629 -8.91 35.01 4.58
N SER A 630 -7.68 34.72 5.03
CA SER A 630 -7.08 33.38 4.92
C SER A 630 -7.90 32.34 5.67
N LEU A 631 -8.38 32.67 6.87
CA LEU A 631 -9.24 31.79 7.65
C LEU A 631 -10.54 31.50 6.92
N ARG A 632 -11.18 32.50 6.30
CA ARG A 632 -12.42 32.31 5.53
C ARG A 632 -12.23 31.37 4.35
N SER A 633 -11.10 31.44 3.65
CA SER A 633 -10.83 30.52 2.53
C SER A 633 -10.61 29.08 2.99
N VAL A 634 -10.10 28.86 4.20
CA VAL A 634 -9.78 27.51 4.71
C VAL A 634 -10.75 27.00 5.77
N MET A 635 -11.77 27.78 6.17
CA MET A 635 -12.58 27.49 7.35
C MET A 635 -13.24 26.11 7.29
N GLY A 636 -13.67 25.68 6.11
CA GLY A 636 -14.26 24.36 5.88
C GLY A 636 -13.27 23.20 6.03
N GLU A 637 -11.99 23.42 5.73
CA GLU A 637 -10.91 22.43 5.94
C GLU A 637 -10.39 22.45 7.37
N ALA A 638 -10.13 23.65 7.93
CA ALA A 638 -9.70 23.82 9.30
C ALA A 638 -10.73 23.23 10.28
N SER A 639 -12.02 23.44 10.06
CA SER A 639 -13.09 22.85 10.89
C SER A 639 -13.06 21.32 10.82
N ARG A 640 -12.87 20.73 9.63
CA ARG A 640 -12.72 19.27 9.48
C ARG A 640 -11.48 18.74 10.18
N ALA A 641 -10.35 19.45 10.09
CA ALA A 641 -9.11 19.08 10.77
C ALA A 641 -9.25 19.13 12.29
N VAL A 642 -9.96 20.13 12.85
CA VAL A 642 -10.31 20.17 14.29
C VAL A 642 -11.12 18.94 14.67
N MET A 643 -12.16 18.60 13.92
CA MET A 643 -13.01 17.44 14.21
C MET A 643 -12.24 16.13 14.16
N MET A 644 -11.33 15.98 13.19
CA MET A 644 -10.49 14.80 13.10
C MET A 644 -9.51 14.72 14.28
N ARG A 645 -8.94 15.84 14.72
CA ARG A 645 -8.04 15.88 15.88
C ARG A 645 -8.80 15.56 17.17
N GLU A 646 -9.90 16.27 17.43
CA GLU A 646 -11.17 15.76 17.99
C GLU A 646 -11.22 14.27 18.30
N ALA A 647 -11.62 13.56 17.26
CA ALA A 647 -11.75 12.12 17.21
C ALA A 647 -10.51 11.38 17.75
N THR A 648 -9.31 11.92 17.59
CA THR A 648 -8.05 11.23 17.96
C THR A 648 -7.43 11.64 19.30
N ARG A 649 -7.83 12.77 19.91
CA ARG A 649 -7.06 13.44 20.96
C ARG A 649 -7.09 12.77 22.33
N GLU A 650 -8.06 11.90 22.60
CA GLU A 650 -8.24 11.31 23.94
C GLU A 650 -7.50 9.98 24.17
N GLY A 651 -6.73 9.46 23.21
CA GLY A 651 -6.12 8.12 23.33
C GLY A 651 -7.16 6.99 23.42
N THR A 652 -8.44 7.33 23.48
CA THR A 652 -9.55 6.52 23.03
C THR A 652 -9.32 6.24 21.55
N ALA A 653 -9.55 5.00 21.13
CA ALA A 653 -9.62 4.66 19.72
C ALA A 653 -10.44 5.74 18.98
N PRO A 654 -10.07 6.12 17.74
CA PRO A 654 -10.86 7.07 16.96
C PRO A 654 -12.34 6.68 17.10
N PRO A 655 -13.25 7.62 17.43
CA PRO A 655 -14.65 7.35 17.70
C PRO A 655 -15.11 6.38 16.64
N GLU A 656 -15.54 5.19 17.10
CA GLU A 656 -15.88 4.09 16.21
C GLU A 656 -16.81 4.66 15.15
N ASN A 657 -16.39 4.55 13.89
CA ASN A 657 -17.17 5.08 12.79
C ASN A 657 -18.60 4.51 12.95
N PRO A 658 -19.62 5.37 13.11
CA PRO A 658 -20.97 4.90 13.41
C PRO A 658 -21.61 4.16 12.24
N PHE A 659 -20.95 4.16 11.08
CA PHE A 659 -21.29 3.41 9.89
C PHE A 659 -20.37 2.19 9.71
N THR A 660 -19.67 1.72 10.75
CA THR A 660 -19.08 0.38 10.74
C THR A 660 -20.17 -0.69 10.84
N PHE A 661 -19.90 -1.90 10.35
CA PHE A 661 -20.89 -2.96 10.40
C PHE A 661 -21.30 -3.28 11.85
N ALA A 662 -20.34 -3.31 12.77
CA ALA A 662 -20.60 -3.52 14.20
C ALA A 662 -21.52 -2.45 14.80
N ALA A 663 -21.25 -1.17 14.54
CA ALA A 663 -22.08 -0.07 15.04
C ALA A 663 -23.50 -0.10 14.45
N MET A 664 -23.62 -0.41 13.15
CA MET A 664 -24.92 -0.55 12.48
C MET A 664 -25.71 -1.75 13.02
N ARG A 665 -25.04 -2.89 13.27
CA ARG A 665 -25.67 -4.07 13.88
C ARG A 665 -26.25 -3.72 15.25
N ALA A 666 -25.46 -3.05 16.10
CA ALA A 666 -25.90 -2.64 17.42
C ALA A 666 -27.10 -1.67 17.36
N ARG A 667 -27.04 -0.68 16.47
CA ARG A 667 -28.11 0.34 16.32
C ARG A 667 -29.44 -0.26 15.86
N HIS A 668 -29.42 -1.18 14.90
CA HIS A 668 -30.65 -1.77 14.35
C HIS A 668 -31.13 -3.02 15.09
N GLY A 669 -30.48 -3.41 16.19
CA GLY A 669 -30.80 -4.64 16.92
C GLY A 669 -30.66 -5.87 16.02
N TYR A 670 -29.58 -5.94 15.23
CA TYR A 670 -29.30 -7.05 14.33
C TYR A 670 -28.94 -8.31 15.12
N VAL A 671 -29.64 -9.41 14.83
CA VAL A 671 -29.32 -10.76 15.34
C VAL A 671 -29.21 -11.72 14.17
N SER A 672 -28.01 -12.27 13.94
CA SER A 672 -27.79 -13.26 12.89
C SER A 672 -28.42 -14.59 13.28
N THR A 673 -29.05 -15.28 12.32
CA THR A 673 -29.55 -16.65 12.55
C THR A 673 -28.44 -17.70 12.63
N SER A 674 -27.25 -17.41 12.11
CA SER A 674 -26.08 -18.30 12.20
C SER A 674 -25.32 -18.14 13.52
N GLU A 675 -25.39 -16.97 14.14
CA GLU A 675 -24.95 -16.74 15.51
C GLU A 675 -26.04 -17.26 16.47
N LYS A 676 -26.12 -18.58 16.61
CA LYS A 676 -26.91 -19.18 17.68
C LYS A 676 -26.37 -18.60 19.00
N PRO A 677 -27.18 -17.92 19.84
CA PRO A 677 -26.69 -17.33 21.07
C PRO A 677 -26.01 -18.41 21.90
N ALA A 678 -24.72 -18.24 22.17
CA ALA A 678 -23.97 -19.11 23.03
C ALA A 678 -24.53 -18.95 24.46
N GLY A 679 -25.52 -19.76 24.81
CA GLY A 679 -26.09 -19.82 26.15
C GLY A 679 -27.35 -19.01 26.36
N GLU A 680 -28.43 -19.36 25.66
CA GLU A 680 -29.74 -19.23 26.29
C GLU A 680 -29.85 -20.40 27.30
N PRO A 681 -29.93 -20.15 28.62
CA PRO A 681 -30.01 -21.21 29.61
C PRO A 681 -31.27 -22.03 29.33
N VAL A 682 -31.09 -23.34 29.19
CA VAL A 682 -32.18 -24.31 29.13
C VAL A 682 -33.07 -24.04 30.34
N GLN A 683 -34.28 -23.51 30.11
CA GLN A 683 -35.27 -23.39 31.18
C GLN A 683 -35.49 -24.81 31.73
N PRO A 684 -35.30 -25.04 33.03
CA PRO A 684 -35.59 -26.34 33.61
C PRO A 684 -37.08 -26.64 33.41
N PRO A 685 -37.45 -27.92 33.21
CA PRO A 685 -38.84 -28.31 33.00
C PRO A 685 -39.68 -27.79 34.16
N THR A 686 -40.72 -27.03 33.83
CA THR A 686 -41.69 -26.51 34.78
C THR A 686 -42.36 -27.68 35.52
N THR A 687 -41.92 -27.92 36.75
CA THR A 687 -42.62 -28.79 37.68
C THR A 687 -43.93 -28.10 38.05
N ARG A 688 -45.04 -28.68 37.61
CA ARG A 688 -46.38 -28.37 38.12
C ARG A 688 -46.39 -28.64 39.63
N THR A 689 -46.40 -27.59 40.43
CA THR A 689 -46.80 -27.66 41.84
C THR A 689 -48.32 -27.62 41.92
N THR A 690 -48.92 -28.72 42.36
CA THR A 690 -50.29 -28.78 42.87
C THR A 690 -50.41 -27.94 44.15
N PRO A 691 -51.48 -27.14 44.33
CA PRO A 691 -51.70 -26.43 45.57
C PRO A 691 -52.28 -27.39 46.62
N THR A 692 -51.62 -27.50 47.77
CA THR A 692 -52.18 -28.11 48.98
C THR A 692 -52.93 -27.02 49.76
N PRO A 693 -54.17 -27.26 50.22
CA PRO A 693 -54.89 -26.29 51.04
C PRO A 693 -54.35 -26.32 52.48
N THR A 694 -54.09 -25.13 53.03
CA THR A 694 -53.91 -24.91 54.47
C THR A 694 -55.28 -24.74 55.15
N PRO A 695 -55.41 -24.97 56.47
CA PRO A 695 -56.67 -25.27 57.16
C PRO A 695 -57.69 -24.13 57.16
#